data_AF-A0A8T2RNE9-F1
#
_entry.id   AF-A0A8T2RNE9-F1
#
_cell.length_a   1.000
_cell.length_b   1.000
_cell.length_c   1.000
_cell.angle_alpha   90.00
_cell.angle_beta   90.00
_cell.angle_gamma   90.00
#
_symmetry.space_group_name_H-M   'P 1'
#
loop_
_entity.id
_entity.type
_entity.pdbx_description
1 polymer ?
#
loop_
_entity_poly.entity_id
_entity_poly.type
_entity_poly.pdbx_seq_one_letter_code
_entity_poly.pdbx_strand_id
1 'polypeptide(L)'
;MMETQAREISNNDFKLALKLAHAEAVKLIPPQIRLASKVQNQKRSFYPFTVDSDVLEKIRAKAEIAIDTVMGNPSYGKFERGKALANIQNDIEAILKEEGEEKCLKFLPVAFDQVRKEVVIKNIFEKGQRVDGRGLDEVRDLHTEINLFAPLHGSSLFSRGNTQVLCTVTLGAPEDAQKLDSLVGAPKKSFMLHYSFPPYCINEVGKSFGLNRREVGHGTLAEKALVALLPPENDFPYSVRVTSEVMASDGSSSMATVCGGSLALMDAGVPLRSHVAGVSVGLVSKVDEETGKITDYKILTDILGLEDHVGDMDFKIAGTRVGITAIQLDIKPSGIPLDILCEALEPARIGREHILDAMERTIEKPNTEEKENAPHRGYISVERDYLGKLIGPAGSTVKNIERTTGVRISISAEGRVCVLAKDKASYVQAMEMVDSILGKEIEVGNIYTGCVTAIKDYGAFVETEGGSSGLVHISELSHHKVASVRDAVMIGQKLNVMCIGRDAKGNLKFSLKAAMPSTSSVQVKCGESASTAEVGSVTANAARSVAEWGNAAPGAAKTTIGSFPVETITKSERDVLVYKFPEKRKNTSGASNKANDVVGERQEHNGSQKLHDVECERTSKPGSVSQTKGIRAEAEYELERSLRPTSVSQPKGVTTEAENELKPGNVMSNKTIEPQVVIDVEYEAIVYKVKALGAILKLRNGELGKLFFDEGITSSTFQCGDQVLVKCTKIDQTGRPVFILVDSSKQMQT
;
A
#
# COMPACT_ATOMS: atom_id res chain seq x y z
N MET A 1 21.54 -5.72 16.53
CA MET A 1 20.49 -5.36 15.57
C MET A 1 19.24 -6.21 15.82
N MET A 2 18.06 -5.61 15.73
CA MET A 2 16.76 -6.28 15.57
C MET A 2 15.94 -5.46 14.58
N GLU A 3 15.15 -6.14 13.73
CA GLU A 3 14.18 -5.48 12.87
C GLU A 3 12.87 -6.28 12.86
N THR A 4 11.75 -5.60 13.10
CA THR A 4 10.43 -6.22 13.30
C THR A 4 9.37 -5.52 12.45
N GLN A 5 8.46 -6.31 11.89
CA GLN A 5 7.17 -5.86 11.37
C GLN A 5 6.07 -6.58 12.14
N ALA A 6 5.03 -5.84 12.54
CA ALA A 6 3.92 -6.33 13.33
C ALA A 6 2.60 -5.68 12.90
N ARG A 7 1.48 -6.25 13.35
CA ARG A 7 0.14 -5.68 13.17
C ARG A 7 -0.39 -5.25 14.54
N GLU A 8 0.07 -4.09 14.99
CA GLU A 8 -0.37 -3.45 16.24
C GLU A 8 -0.18 -4.34 17.48
N ILE A 9 1.01 -4.94 17.62
CA ILE A 9 1.34 -5.80 18.77
C ILE A 9 1.47 -4.97 20.06
N SER A 10 0.96 -5.49 21.18
CA SER A 10 1.08 -4.81 22.48
C SER A 10 2.53 -4.77 22.97
N ASN A 11 2.86 -3.76 23.80
CA ASN A 11 4.18 -3.66 24.43
C ASN A 11 4.52 -4.95 25.24
N ASN A 12 3.53 -5.60 25.86
CA ASN A 12 3.75 -6.79 26.67
C ASN A 12 3.99 -8.05 25.84
N ASP A 13 3.21 -8.26 24.78
CA ASP A 13 3.41 -9.37 23.85
C ASP A 13 4.75 -9.23 23.11
N PHE A 14 5.14 -8.00 22.78
CA PHE A 14 6.45 -7.72 22.20
C PHE A 14 7.61 -8.04 23.18
N LYS A 15 7.50 -7.68 24.46
CA LYS A 15 8.47 -8.08 25.51
C LYS A 15 8.62 -9.61 25.60
N LEU A 16 7.51 -10.35 25.52
CA LEU A 16 7.53 -11.82 25.53
C LEU A 16 8.16 -12.40 24.26
N ALA A 17 7.79 -11.88 23.08
CA ALA A 17 8.35 -12.28 21.80
C ALA A 17 9.87 -12.05 21.73
N LEU A 18 10.34 -10.91 22.27
CA LEU A 18 11.75 -10.56 22.37
C LEU A 18 12.52 -11.53 23.28
N LYS A 19 11.98 -11.84 24.47
CA LYS A 19 12.58 -12.81 25.41
C LYS A 19 12.68 -14.21 24.79
N LEU A 20 11.66 -14.64 24.05
CA LEU A 20 11.68 -15.89 23.28
C LEU A 20 12.72 -15.86 22.16
N ALA A 21 12.71 -14.83 21.32
CA ALA A 21 13.61 -14.70 20.16
C ALA A 21 15.08 -14.68 20.57
N HIS A 22 15.43 -13.98 21.65
CA HIS A 22 16.80 -13.97 22.18
C HIS A 22 17.22 -15.36 22.69
N ALA A 23 16.35 -16.04 23.45
CA ALA A 23 16.62 -17.39 23.96
C ALA A 23 16.83 -18.43 22.84
N GLU A 24 16.09 -18.33 21.73
CA GLU A 24 16.32 -19.18 20.55
C GLU A 24 17.59 -18.79 19.77
N ALA A 25 17.85 -17.49 19.58
CA ALA A 25 19.05 -17.02 18.87
C ALA A 25 20.36 -17.45 19.55
N VAL A 26 20.41 -17.42 20.88
CA VAL A 26 21.59 -17.86 21.66
C VAL A 26 21.94 -19.33 21.38
N LYS A 27 20.95 -20.20 21.11
CA LYS A 27 21.21 -21.63 20.78
C LYS A 27 21.99 -21.84 19.48
N LEU A 28 22.04 -20.84 18.60
CA LEU A 28 22.81 -20.89 17.36
C LEU A 28 24.31 -20.66 17.58
N ILE A 29 24.72 -20.11 18.73
CA ILE A 29 26.12 -19.76 19.02
C ILE A 29 26.99 -21.00 19.31
N PRO A 30 26.62 -21.94 20.21
CA PRO A 30 27.47 -23.11 20.51
C PRO A 30 27.77 -24.00 19.28
N PRO A 31 26.82 -24.27 18.35
CA PRO A 31 27.11 -24.98 17.10
C PRO A 31 28.17 -24.28 16.24
N GLN A 32 28.15 -22.95 16.15
CA GLN A 32 29.13 -22.17 15.39
C GLN A 32 30.51 -22.22 16.03
N ILE A 33 30.60 -22.04 17.36
CA ILE A 33 31.87 -22.16 18.11
C ILE A 33 32.47 -23.56 17.92
N ARG A 34 31.64 -24.61 18.04
CA ARG A 34 32.05 -26.02 17.84
C ARG A 34 32.48 -26.32 16.40
N LEU A 35 31.95 -25.61 15.40
CA LEU A 35 32.42 -25.72 14.02
C LEU A 35 33.77 -25.01 13.86
N ALA A 36 33.90 -23.77 14.36
CA ALA A 36 35.14 -23.01 14.32
C ALA A 36 36.30 -23.74 15.01
N SER A 37 36.05 -24.38 16.16
CA SER A 37 37.06 -25.17 16.88
C SER A 37 37.53 -26.42 16.14
N LYS A 38 36.73 -26.97 15.22
CA LYS A 38 37.14 -28.10 14.37
C LYS A 38 38.00 -27.68 13.17
N VAL A 39 37.76 -26.48 12.63
CA VAL A 39 38.50 -25.96 11.47
C VAL A 39 39.87 -25.38 11.88
N GLN A 40 40.04 -25.00 13.16
CA GLN A 40 41.31 -24.54 13.74
C GLN A 40 42.00 -23.38 13.00
N ASN A 41 41.24 -22.54 12.29
CA ASN A 41 41.75 -21.33 11.66
C ASN A 41 42.42 -20.42 12.70
N GLN A 42 43.67 -20.05 12.46
CA GLN A 42 44.37 -19.09 13.31
C GLN A 42 43.68 -17.72 13.23
N LYS A 43 43.39 -17.10 14.38
CA LYS A 43 42.92 -15.72 14.42
C LYS A 43 44.03 -14.81 13.91
N ARG A 44 43.70 -13.94 12.94
CA ARG A 44 44.61 -12.89 12.47
C ARG A 44 44.97 -11.96 13.64
N SER A 45 46.24 -11.61 13.77
CA SER A 45 46.67 -10.57 14.72
C SER A 45 46.03 -9.23 14.35
N PHE A 46 45.45 -8.57 15.34
CA PHE A 46 44.81 -7.26 15.22
C PHE A 46 45.40 -6.36 16.30
N TYR A 47 45.98 -5.24 15.87
CA TYR A 47 46.46 -4.19 16.75
C TYR A 47 45.38 -3.10 16.76
N PRO A 48 44.66 -2.89 17.88
CA PRO A 48 43.66 -1.85 17.95
C PRO A 48 44.31 -0.47 17.79
N PHE A 49 43.65 0.43 17.07
CA PHE A 49 44.06 1.82 17.00
C PHE A 49 43.58 2.55 18.25
N THR A 50 44.41 2.57 19.29
CA THR A 50 44.16 3.28 20.54
C THR A 50 44.90 4.61 20.56
N VAL A 51 44.30 5.63 21.18
CA VAL A 51 45.00 6.87 21.54
C VAL A 51 45.77 6.63 22.84
N ASP A 52 47.03 7.05 22.90
CA ASP A 52 47.84 6.99 24.13
C ASP A 52 47.16 7.83 25.24
N SER A 53 47.11 7.33 26.47
CA SER A 53 46.49 8.02 27.64
C SER A 53 46.98 9.45 27.78
N ASP A 54 48.28 9.65 27.68
CA ASP A 54 48.96 10.93 27.89
C ASP A 54 48.56 11.94 26.81
N VAL A 55 48.30 11.47 25.58
CA VAL A 55 47.83 12.30 24.46
C VAL A 55 46.37 12.70 24.69
N LEU A 56 45.54 11.75 25.15
CA LEU A 56 44.13 12.02 25.47
C LEU A 56 44.01 13.04 26.62
N GLU A 57 44.79 12.90 27.70
CA GLU A 57 44.76 13.83 28.83
C GLU A 57 45.22 15.25 28.45
N LYS A 58 46.30 15.38 27.67
CA LYS A 58 46.75 16.69 27.16
C LYS A 58 45.69 17.38 26.33
N ILE A 59 45.01 16.64 25.45
CA ILE A 59 43.94 17.18 24.60
C ILE A 59 42.70 17.49 25.44
N ARG A 60 42.31 16.62 26.39
CA ARG A 60 41.21 16.86 27.34
C ARG A 60 41.43 18.16 28.13
N ALA A 61 42.63 18.35 28.71
CA ALA A 61 42.97 19.54 29.49
C ALA A 61 42.85 20.86 28.70
N LYS A 62 43.12 20.84 27.38
CA LYS A 62 42.96 22.01 26.49
C LYS A 62 41.54 22.16 25.93
N ALA A 63 40.79 21.06 25.77
CA ALA A 63 39.52 21.05 25.03
C ALA A 63 38.25 21.01 25.91
N GLU A 64 38.27 20.34 27.07
CA GLU A 64 37.05 19.98 27.82
C GLU A 64 36.17 21.19 28.16
N ILE A 65 36.77 22.27 28.67
CA ILE A 65 36.05 23.49 29.09
C ILE A 65 35.40 24.19 27.89
N ALA A 66 36.12 24.28 26.76
CA ALA A 66 35.60 24.91 25.54
C ALA A 66 34.47 24.08 24.92
N ILE A 67 34.62 22.75 24.92
CA ILE A 67 33.57 21.82 24.46
C ILE A 67 32.34 21.89 25.38
N ASP A 68 32.49 21.89 26.70
CA ASP A 68 31.35 21.98 27.63
C ASP A 68 30.58 23.30 27.47
N THR A 69 31.31 24.40 27.27
CA THR A 69 30.70 25.72 27.03
C THR A 69 29.83 25.73 25.75
N VAL A 70 30.27 25.05 24.68
CA VAL A 70 29.52 24.95 23.42
C VAL A 70 28.41 23.89 23.47
N MET A 71 28.63 22.78 24.18
CA MET A 71 27.66 21.69 24.29
C MET A 71 26.54 21.97 25.29
N GLY A 72 26.84 22.68 26.38
CA GLY A 72 25.91 23.06 27.43
C GLY A 72 25.12 24.35 27.14
N ASN A 73 25.31 24.98 25.96
CA ASN A 73 24.56 26.16 25.56
C ASN A 73 23.49 25.80 24.50
N PRO A 74 22.18 25.78 24.87
CA PRO A 74 21.09 25.47 23.94
C PRO A 74 20.97 26.45 22.76
N SER A 75 21.50 27.67 22.89
CA SER A 75 21.36 28.72 21.87
C SER A 75 22.01 28.38 20.53
N TYR A 76 22.96 27.44 20.50
CA TYR A 76 23.62 27.04 19.26
C TYR A 76 22.73 26.11 18.42
N GLY A 77 22.44 26.51 17.19
CA GLY A 77 21.90 25.60 16.17
C GLY A 77 22.89 24.49 15.80
N LYS A 78 22.40 23.45 15.10
CA LYS A 78 23.22 22.31 14.62
C LYS A 78 24.51 22.77 13.91
N PHE A 79 24.36 23.69 12.96
CA PHE A 79 25.46 24.20 12.12
C PHE A 79 26.42 25.11 12.90
N GLU A 80 25.88 25.96 13.77
CA GLU A 80 26.68 26.89 14.58
C GLU A 80 27.53 26.13 15.60
N ARG A 81 26.95 25.11 16.25
CA ARG A 81 27.68 24.16 17.11
C ARG A 81 28.78 23.44 16.35
N GLY A 82 28.50 22.96 15.13
CA GLY A 82 29.51 22.35 14.26
C GLY A 82 30.67 23.29 13.92
N LYS A 83 30.37 24.56 13.58
CA LYS A 83 31.38 25.58 13.29
C LYS A 83 32.19 25.96 14.54
N ALA A 84 31.55 26.10 15.69
CA ALA A 84 32.22 26.39 16.96
C ALA A 84 33.20 25.28 17.35
N LEU A 85 32.79 24.02 17.24
CA LEU A 85 33.68 22.86 17.47
C LEU A 85 34.86 22.82 16.49
N ALA A 86 34.63 23.09 15.20
CA ALA A 86 35.70 23.14 14.21
C ALA A 86 36.72 24.24 14.50
N ASN A 87 36.26 25.42 14.95
CA ASN A 87 37.15 26.49 15.40
C ASN A 87 37.99 26.04 16.61
N ILE A 88 37.37 25.48 17.66
CA ILE A 88 38.09 24.97 18.85
C ILE A 88 39.15 23.92 18.44
N GLN A 89 38.80 23.01 17.53
CA GLN A 89 39.75 22.00 17.03
C GLN A 89 40.93 22.66 16.28
N ASN A 90 40.68 23.66 15.43
CA ASN A 90 41.73 24.40 14.70
C ASN A 90 42.64 25.19 15.66
N ASP A 91 42.07 25.82 16.70
CA ASP A 91 42.81 26.57 17.70
C ASP A 91 43.75 25.65 18.50
N ILE A 92 43.26 24.45 18.88
CA ILE A 92 44.08 23.42 19.52
C ILE A 92 45.16 22.89 18.55
N GLU A 93 44.84 22.71 17.26
CA GLU A 93 45.81 22.30 16.24
C GLU A 93 46.94 23.33 16.06
N ALA A 94 46.63 24.62 16.16
CA ALA A 94 47.64 25.68 16.14
C ALA A 94 48.56 25.61 17.36
N ILE A 95 47.99 25.49 18.57
CA ILE A 95 48.75 25.37 19.83
C ILE A 95 49.67 24.14 19.81
N LEU A 96 49.16 22.97 19.36
CA LEU A 96 49.95 21.74 19.29
C LEU A 96 51.07 21.79 18.24
N LYS A 97 50.94 22.61 17.19
CA LYS A 97 52.03 22.89 16.23
C LYS A 97 53.12 23.78 16.83
N GLU A 98 52.74 24.79 17.62
CA GLU A 98 53.69 25.65 18.34
C GLU A 98 54.44 24.87 19.44
N GLU A 99 53.77 23.95 20.13
CA GLU A 99 54.36 23.05 21.13
C GLU A 99 55.21 21.92 20.51
N GLY A 100 55.14 21.72 19.18
CA GLY A 100 55.91 20.69 18.45
C GLY A 100 55.44 19.26 18.68
N GLU A 101 54.22 19.03 19.17
CA GLU A 101 53.73 17.70 19.55
C GLU A 101 53.13 16.92 18.37
N GLU A 102 53.99 16.43 17.45
CA GLU A 102 53.59 15.66 16.26
C GLU A 102 52.65 14.48 16.56
N LYS A 103 52.86 13.78 17.69
CA LYS A 103 51.97 12.70 18.13
C LYS A 103 50.55 13.21 18.40
N CYS A 104 50.42 14.28 19.18
CA CYS A 104 49.13 14.86 19.54
C CYS A 104 48.39 15.39 18.31
N LEU A 105 49.09 16.04 17.37
CA LEU A 105 48.53 16.46 16.08
C LEU A 105 47.94 15.28 15.28
N LYS A 106 48.65 14.15 15.23
CA LYS A 106 48.19 12.95 14.49
C LYS A 106 46.93 12.32 15.10
N PHE A 107 46.80 12.33 16.42
CA PHE A 107 45.65 11.76 17.13
C PHE A 107 44.53 12.77 17.44
N LEU A 108 44.76 14.07 17.20
CA LEU A 108 43.84 15.16 17.57
C LEU A 108 42.39 14.92 17.15
N PRO A 109 42.03 14.52 15.90
CA PRO A 109 40.64 14.35 15.53
C PRO A 109 39.92 13.25 16.33
N VAL A 110 40.63 12.18 16.69
CA VAL A 110 40.08 11.03 17.42
C VAL A 110 39.97 11.33 18.90
N ALA A 111 41.02 11.94 19.49
CA ALA A 111 41.00 12.35 20.89
C ALA A 111 39.98 13.46 21.16
N PHE A 112 39.84 14.44 20.23
CA PHE A 112 38.83 15.49 20.32
C PHE A 112 37.41 14.94 20.26
N ASP A 113 37.14 13.96 19.39
CA ASP A 113 35.85 13.27 19.33
C ASP A 113 35.57 12.45 20.60
N GLN A 114 36.59 11.79 21.15
CA GLN A 114 36.45 11.08 22.43
C GLN A 114 36.10 12.04 23.58
N VAL A 115 36.83 13.14 23.74
CA VAL A 115 36.51 14.17 24.75
C VAL A 115 35.12 14.77 24.51
N ARG A 116 34.74 14.99 23.25
CA ARG A 116 33.39 15.42 22.86
C ARG A 116 32.31 14.44 23.32
N LYS A 117 32.50 13.13 23.12
CA LYS A 117 31.60 12.08 23.62
C LYS A 117 31.54 12.10 25.15
N GLU A 118 32.69 12.15 25.83
CA GLU A 118 32.78 12.20 27.30
C GLU A 118 32.00 13.39 27.89
N VAL A 119 32.15 14.60 27.34
CA VAL A 119 31.46 15.82 27.80
C VAL A 119 29.94 15.74 27.61
N VAL A 120 29.46 15.28 26.45
CA VAL A 120 28.01 15.14 26.20
C VAL A 120 27.39 14.11 27.16
N ILE A 121 28.07 12.97 27.37
CA ILE A 121 27.64 11.94 28.32
C ILE A 121 27.62 12.49 29.76
N LYS A 122 28.69 13.18 30.17
CA LYS A 122 28.82 13.83 31.48
C LYS A 122 27.64 14.77 31.75
N ASN A 123 27.30 15.64 30.80
CA ASN A 123 26.17 16.57 30.92
C ASN A 123 24.81 15.87 31.07
N ILE A 124 24.57 14.80 30.31
CA ILE A 124 23.33 14.01 30.40
C ILE A 124 23.20 13.33 31.77
N PHE A 125 24.30 12.85 32.38
CA PHE A 125 24.28 12.21 33.69
C PHE A 125 24.27 13.21 34.88
N GLU A 126 25.05 14.29 34.81
CA GLU A 126 25.25 15.23 35.92
C GLU A 126 24.21 16.36 35.94
N LYS A 127 23.94 16.95 34.77
CA LYS A 127 23.05 18.12 34.62
C LYS A 127 21.61 17.69 34.25
N GLY A 128 21.42 16.47 33.75
CA GLY A 128 20.13 15.97 33.27
C GLY A 128 19.62 16.67 32.00
N GLN A 129 20.48 17.45 31.35
CA GLN A 129 20.17 18.33 30.22
C GLN A 129 20.82 17.83 28.94
N ARG A 130 20.10 17.98 27.83
CA ARG A 130 20.56 17.64 26.48
C ARG A 130 21.21 18.85 25.81
N VAL A 131 21.89 18.60 24.69
CA VAL A 131 22.66 19.64 23.96
C VAL A 131 21.79 20.77 23.40
N ASP A 132 20.49 20.54 23.25
CA ASP A 132 19.46 21.50 22.83
C ASP A 132 18.60 22.02 24.00
N GLY A 133 18.98 21.73 25.25
CA GLY A 133 18.29 22.18 26.47
C GLY A 133 17.10 21.33 26.90
N ARG A 134 16.66 20.34 26.10
CA ARG A 134 15.52 19.49 26.42
C ARG A 134 15.74 18.54 27.59
N GLY A 135 14.63 18.11 28.19
CA GLY A 135 14.56 16.95 29.08
C GLY A 135 14.82 15.61 28.36
N LEU A 136 15.08 14.56 29.15
CA LEU A 136 15.40 13.22 28.65
C LEU A 136 14.21 12.56 27.93
N ASP A 137 12.98 12.85 28.35
CA ASP A 137 11.72 12.32 27.85
C ASP A 137 11.00 13.23 26.84
N GLU A 138 11.55 14.43 26.59
CA GLU A 138 10.91 15.47 25.78
C GLU A 138 11.12 15.29 24.26
N VAL A 139 10.04 15.43 23.49
CA VAL A 139 10.03 15.41 22.01
C VAL A 139 10.26 16.83 21.48
N ARG A 140 10.96 17.00 20.35
CA ARG A 140 11.14 18.32 19.72
C ARG A 140 9.83 18.89 19.20
N ASP A 141 9.78 20.22 19.06
CA ASP A 141 8.68 20.95 18.43
C ASP A 141 8.16 20.28 17.15
N LEU A 142 6.85 20.09 17.09
CA LEU A 142 6.15 19.40 16.00
C LEU A 142 5.38 20.41 15.15
N HIS A 143 5.57 20.33 13.83
CA HIS A 143 4.83 21.11 12.85
C HIS A 143 4.34 20.22 11.71
N THR A 144 3.05 20.28 11.42
CA THR A 144 2.36 19.33 10.54
C THR A 144 1.38 20.05 9.63
N GLU A 145 1.63 19.95 8.33
CA GLU A 145 0.77 20.49 7.26
C GLU A 145 0.37 19.38 6.29
N ILE A 146 -0.78 19.53 5.64
CA ILE A 146 -1.29 18.64 4.57
C ILE A 146 -1.80 19.46 3.38
N ASN A 147 -2.09 18.79 2.27
CA ASN A 147 -2.70 19.39 1.07
C ASN A 147 -1.90 20.59 0.49
N LEU A 148 -0.57 20.47 0.47
CA LEU A 148 0.38 21.50 0.03
C LEU A 148 0.23 21.88 -1.44
N PHE A 149 -0.14 20.91 -2.29
CA PHE A 149 -0.17 21.06 -3.75
C PHE A 149 -1.42 20.42 -4.33
N ALA A 150 -2.33 21.23 -4.88
CA ALA A 150 -3.56 20.76 -5.51
C ALA A 150 -3.38 19.65 -6.59
N PRO A 151 -2.32 19.63 -7.42
CA PRO A 151 -2.13 18.56 -8.42
C PRO A 151 -1.70 17.19 -7.84
N LEU A 152 -1.42 17.08 -6.55
CA LEU A 152 -1.05 15.81 -5.91
C LEU A 152 -2.28 15.14 -5.27
N HIS A 153 -2.39 13.81 -5.36
CA HIS A 153 -3.49 13.08 -4.72
C HIS A 153 -3.44 13.27 -3.20
N GLY A 154 -2.26 13.17 -2.59
CA GLY A 154 -2.03 13.57 -1.21
C GLY A 154 -0.62 14.11 -0.97
N SER A 155 -0.47 14.95 0.03
CA SER A 155 0.79 15.58 0.41
C SER A 155 0.80 16.01 1.87
N SER A 156 1.98 16.01 2.49
CA SER A 156 2.18 16.54 3.85
C SER A 156 3.60 17.04 4.05
N LEU A 157 3.75 18.10 4.85
CA LEU A 157 5.03 18.53 5.40
C LEU A 157 5.03 18.16 6.89
N PHE A 158 5.89 17.23 7.28
CA PHE A 158 6.09 16.86 8.68
C PHE A 158 7.45 17.35 9.14
N SER A 159 7.48 18.17 10.19
CA SER A 159 8.70 18.69 10.81
C SER A 159 8.73 18.35 12.31
N ARG A 160 9.88 17.90 12.80
CA ARG A 160 10.17 17.63 14.21
C ARG A 160 11.54 18.22 14.56
N GLY A 161 11.52 19.41 15.14
CA GLY A 161 12.69 20.30 15.19
C GLY A 161 13.33 20.44 13.81
N ASN A 162 14.66 20.32 13.74
CA ASN A 162 15.45 20.42 12.51
C ASN A 162 15.33 19.20 11.56
N THR A 163 14.44 18.24 11.80
CA THR A 163 14.15 17.14 10.86
C THR A 163 12.83 17.41 10.14
N GLN A 164 12.87 17.57 8.82
CA GLN A 164 11.71 17.88 7.98
C GLN A 164 11.64 16.93 6.79
N VAL A 165 10.43 16.40 6.52
CA VAL A 165 10.15 15.55 5.37
C VAL A 165 8.91 16.03 4.62
N LEU A 166 9.03 16.09 3.29
CA LEU A 166 7.92 16.24 2.37
C LEU A 166 7.49 14.85 1.92
N CYS A 167 6.28 14.43 2.33
CA CYS A 167 5.68 13.19 1.87
C CYS A 167 4.60 13.48 0.83
N THR A 168 4.57 12.71 -0.25
CA THR A 168 3.59 12.82 -1.33
C THR A 168 3.05 11.45 -1.69
N VAL A 169 1.77 11.38 -2.05
CA VAL A 169 1.05 10.15 -2.38
C VAL A 169 0.59 10.18 -3.83
N THR A 170 0.87 9.09 -4.54
CA THR A 170 0.36 8.82 -5.88
C THR A 170 -0.48 7.56 -5.85
N LEU A 171 -1.76 7.69 -6.23
CA LEU A 171 -2.66 6.57 -6.46
C LEU A 171 -2.57 6.14 -7.93
N GLY A 172 -2.65 4.84 -8.20
CA GLY A 172 -2.51 4.26 -9.54
C GLY A 172 -3.26 2.93 -9.70
N ALA A 173 -3.17 2.35 -10.89
CA ALA A 173 -3.87 1.10 -11.22
C ALA A 173 -3.32 -0.09 -10.43
N PRO A 174 -4.10 -1.15 -10.13
CA PRO A 174 -3.56 -2.43 -9.66
C PRO A 174 -2.46 -3.01 -10.57
N GLU A 175 -2.46 -2.65 -11.86
CA GLU A 175 -1.45 -3.03 -12.84
C GLU A 175 -0.14 -2.23 -12.73
N ASP A 176 -0.16 -1.04 -12.11
CA ASP A 176 1.03 -0.23 -11.80
C ASP A 176 1.79 -0.74 -10.55
N ALA A 177 1.28 -1.78 -9.88
CA ALA A 177 1.96 -2.44 -8.77
C ALA A 177 3.34 -2.97 -9.20
N GLN A 178 4.37 -2.69 -8.40
CA GLN A 178 5.74 -3.09 -8.70
C GLN A 178 5.84 -4.61 -8.79
N LYS A 179 6.23 -5.13 -9.95
CA LYS A 179 6.55 -6.56 -10.13
C LYS A 179 7.89 -6.86 -9.49
N LEU A 180 7.96 -7.91 -8.69
CA LEU A 180 9.17 -8.33 -7.97
C LEU A 180 9.62 -9.70 -8.49
N ASP A 181 10.74 -9.72 -9.21
CA ASP A 181 11.44 -10.96 -9.55
C ASP A 181 12.35 -11.35 -8.38
N SER A 182 11.82 -12.15 -7.47
CA SER A 182 12.46 -12.49 -6.19
C SER A 182 12.27 -13.97 -5.87
N LEU A 183 13.29 -14.58 -5.26
CA LEU A 183 13.27 -16.01 -4.88
C LEU A 183 12.19 -16.34 -3.84
N VAL A 184 11.79 -15.37 -3.03
CA VAL A 184 10.80 -15.47 -1.95
C VAL A 184 10.15 -14.10 -1.73
N GLY A 185 8.83 -14.08 -1.58
CA GLY A 185 8.03 -12.88 -1.39
C GLY A 185 6.77 -12.89 -2.25
N ALA A 186 6.04 -11.77 -2.25
CA ALA A 186 4.94 -11.57 -3.18
C ALA A 186 5.50 -11.21 -4.57
N PRO A 187 4.93 -11.73 -5.68
CA PRO A 187 5.39 -11.43 -7.04
C PRO A 187 5.04 -10.00 -7.49
N LYS A 188 4.19 -9.31 -6.73
CA LYS A 188 3.79 -7.91 -6.93
C LYS A 188 3.73 -7.21 -5.59
N LYS A 189 3.89 -5.88 -5.63
CA LYS A 189 3.87 -4.98 -4.48
C LYS A 189 3.03 -3.74 -4.83
N SER A 190 1.83 -3.70 -4.27
CA SER A 190 0.80 -2.66 -4.47
C SER A 190 1.11 -1.37 -3.70
N PHE A 191 1.63 -1.49 -2.47
CA PHE A 191 2.15 -0.36 -1.69
C PHE A 191 3.66 -0.22 -1.86
N MET A 192 4.12 0.96 -2.27
CA MET A 192 5.53 1.27 -2.53
C MET A 192 5.92 2.52 -1.75
N LEU A 193 6.97 2.45 -0.92
CA LEU A 193 7.55 3.64 -0.30
C LEU A 193 8.96 3.91 -0.84
N HIS A 194 9.14 5.07 -1.46
CA HIS A 194 10.44 5.57 -1.89
C HIS A 194 10.88 6.71 -0.97
N TYR A 195 12.02 6.52 -0.32
CA TYR A 195 12.64 7.49 0.57
C TYR A 195 13.89 8.06 -0.12
N SER A 196 14.08 9.38 -0.04
CA SER A 196 15.21 10.09 -0.66
C SER A 196 15.87 11.02 0.36
N PHE A 197 17.20 10.95 0.44
CA PHE A 197 18.05 11.69 1.37
C PHE A 197 19.06 12.55 0.60
N PRO A 198 18.60 13.66 -0.01
CA PRO A 198 19.47 14.50 -0.83
C PRO A 198 20.53 15.20 0.03
N PRO A 199 21.77 15.41 -0.46
CA PRO A 199 22.87 15.98 0.32
C PRO A 199 22.56 17.34 0.98
N TYR A 200 21.69 18.14 0.36
CA TYR A 200 21.29 19.44 0.89
C TYR A 200 20.59 19.35 2.26
N CYS A 201 19.96 18.22 2.61
CA CYS A 201 19.22 18.08 3.87
C CYS A 201 20.12 18.04 5.12
N ILE A 202 21.42 17.86 4.93
CA ILE A 202 22.46 18.01 5.95
C ILE A 202 23.42 19.17 5.66
N ASN A 203 23.08 20.02 4.68
CA ASN A 203 23.89 21.13 4.15
C ASN A 203 25.26 20.68 3.58
N GLU A 204 25.29 19.51 2.91
CA GLU A 204 26.48 19.00 2.24
C GLU A 204 26.30 19.02 0.71
N VAL A 205 27.43 19.06 -0.01
CA VAL A 205 27.46 18.91 -1.48
C VAL A 205 27.89 17.49 -1.82
N GLY A 206 26.99 16.72 -2.44
CA GLY A 206 27.22 15.32 -2.78
C GLY A 206 26.68 14.95 -4.17
N LYS A 207 27.19 13.85 -4.73
CA LYS A 207 26.69 13.30 -5.99
C LYS A 207 25.44 12.45 -5.75
N SER A 208 24.30 12.86 -6.28
CA SER A 208 23.08 12.04 -6.28
C SER A 208 23.05 11.13 -7.52
N PHE A 209 23.48 9.87 -7.36
CA PHE A 209 23.42 8.85 -8.40
C PHE A 209 23.09 7.46 -7.81
N GLY A 210 22.04 6.83 -8.33
CA GLY A 210 21.62 5.49 -7.94
C GLY A 210 20.86 5.44 -6.61
N LEU A 211 20.55 4.22 -6.16
CA LEU A 211 19.83 3.95 -4.91
C LEU A 211 20.83 3.71 -3.77
N ASN A 212 20.79 4.53 -2.71
CA ASN A 212 21.61 4.31 -1.53
C ASN A 212 21.01 3.18 -0.66
N ARG A 213 21.85 2.27 -0.15
CA ARG A 213 21.41 1.20 0.77
C ARG A 213 20.71 1.76 2.02
N ARG A 214 21.16 2.90 2.55
CA ARG A 214 20.52 3.53 3.73
C ARG A 214 19.14 4.10 3.41
N GLU A 215 18.97 4.68 2.21
CA GLU A 215 17.66 5.15 1.74
C GLU A 215 16.67 4.00 1.58
N VAL A 216 17.10 2.91 0.94
CA VAL A 216 16.28 1.69 0.79
C VAL A 216 15.92 1.09 2.15
N GLY A 217 16.87 1.05 3.11
CA GLY A 217 16.62 0.57 4.46
C GLY A 217 15.64 1.44 5.26
N HIS A 218 15.83 2.76 5.26
CA HIS A 218 14.93 3.72 5.89
C HIS A 218 13.52 3.67 5.25
N GLY A 219 13.44 3.60 3.92
CA GLY A 219 12.19 3.46 3.20
C GLY A 219 11.46 2.15 3.54
N THR A 220 12.19 1.03 3.59
CA THR A 220 11.64 -0.29 3.97
C THR A 220 11.12 -0.31 5.40
N LEU A 221 11.79 0.36 6.35
CA LEU A 221 11.32 0.49 7.73
C LEU A 221 10.01 1.28 7.80
N ALA A 222 9.94 2.43 7.13
CA ALA A 222 8.72 3.24 7.10
C ALA A 222 7.56 2.53 6.37
N GLU A 223 7.88 1.78 5.32
CA GLU A 223 6.92 0.94 4.60
C GLU A 223 6.31 -0.14 5.51
N LYS A 224 7.15 -0.88 6.23
CA LYS A 224 6.72 -1.91 7.20
C LYS A 224 5.74 -1.35 8.23
N ALA A 225 5.98 -0.12 8.70
CA ALA A 225 5.16 0.57 9.67
C ALA A 225 3.77 0.95 9.12
N LEU A 226 3.70 1.47 7.89
CA LEU A 226 2.47 1.95 7.27
C LEU A 226 1.61 0.81 6.70
N VAL A 227 2.23 -0.23 6.12
CA VAL A 227 1.54 -1.39 5.55
C VAL A 227 0.66 -2.11 6.58
N ALA A 228 1.00 -2.04 7.86
CA ALA A 228 0.20 -2.63 8.93
C ALA A 228 -1.24 -2.08 9.00
N LEU A 229 -1.47 -0.82 8.60
CA LEU A 229 -2.77 -0.13 8.71
C LEU A 229 -3.53 0.03 7.39
N LEU A 230 -2.91 -0.33 6.27
CA LEU A 230 -3.57 -0.23 4.97
C LEU A 230 -4.84 -1.11 4.93
N PRO A 231 -5.88 -0.66 4.20
CA PRO A 231 -7.03 -1.49 3.88
C PRO A 231 -6.61 -2.73 3.06
N PRO A 232 -7.39 -3.82 3.10
CA PRO A 232 -7.25 -4.93 2.17
C PRO A 232 -7.37 -4.46 0.71
N GLU A 233 -6.66 -5.13 -0.21
CA GLU A 233 -6.70 -4.78 -1.63
C GLU A 233 -8.11 -4.83 -2.23
N ASN A 234 -9.03 -5.65 -1.70
CA ASN A 234 -10.42 -5.69 -2.17
C ASN A 234 -11.22 -4.40 -1.84
N ASP A 235 -10.93 -3.76 -0.71
CA ASP A 235 -11.68 -2.60 -0.21
C ASP A 235 -11.15 -1.30 -0.82
N PHE A 236 -9.83 -1.26 -1.08
CA PHE A 236 -9.11 -0.16 -1.74
C PHE A 236 -8.15 -0.71 -2.82
N PRO A 237 -8.64 -1.12 -4.00
CA PRO A 237 -7.83 -1.75 -5.04
C PRO A 237 -7.17 -0.69 -5.93
N TYR A 238 -6.24 0.03 -5.31
CA TYR A 238 -5.32 0.96 -5.95
C TYR A 238 -3.88 0.56 -5.63
N SER A 239 -2.97 0.79 -6.57
CA SER A 239 -1.55 0.83 -6.22
C SER A 239 -1.26 2.18 -5.57
N VAL A 240 -0.50 2.17 -4.48
CA VAL A 240 -0.23 3.35 -3.66
C VAL A 240 1.28 3.54 -3.60
N ARG A 241 1.76 4.67 -4.14
CA ARG A 241 3.15 5.07 -4.04
C ARG A 241 3.26 6.26 -3.07
N VAL A 242 4.01 6.06 -1.99
CA VAL A 242 4.45 7.14 -1.11
C VAL A 242 5.87 7.53 -1.51
N THR A 243 6.12 8.82 -1.71
CA THR A 243 7.45 9.40 -1.90
C THR A 243 7.76 10.33 -0.74
N SER A 244 8.90 10.12 -0.07
CA SER A 244 9.36 10.94 1.04
C SER A 244 10.70 11.57 0.70
N GLU A 245 10.71 12.88 0.49
CA GLU A 245 11.93 13.66 0.33
C GLU A 245 12.31 14.29 1.67
N VAL A 246 13.50 13.99 2.17
CA VAL A 246 14.01 14.58 3.41
C VAL A 246 14.58 15.96 3.08
N MET A 247 13.91 17.01 3.56
CA MET A 247 14.30 18.40 3.29
C MET A 247 15.34 18.91 4.30
N ALA A 248 15.25 18.45 5.55
CA ALA A 248 16.24 18.70 6.60
C ALA A 248 16.37 17.47 7.50
N SER A 249 17.56 17.19 8.03
CA SER A 249 17.79 16.02 8.88
C SER A 249 18.68 16.32 10.09
N ASP A 250 18.13 16.14 11.28
CA ASP A 250 18.85 16.27 12.56
C ASP A 250 18.41 15.23 13.60
N GLY A 251 17.84 14.10 13.17
CA GLY A 251 17.46 13.00 14.05
C GLY A 251 16.27 12.21 13.50
N SER A 252 16.51 10.95 13.15
CA SER A 252 15.53 9.94 12.71
C SER A 252 14.51 10.41 11.66
N SER A 253 15.02 10.85 10.52
CA SER A 253 14.22 11.18 9.32
C SER A 253 13.35 10.02 8.83
N SER A 254 13.73 8.76 9.06
CA SER A 254 12.90 7.59 8.74
C SER A 254 11.63 7.50 9.60
N MET A 255 11.68 7.97 10.86
CA MET A 255 10.48 8.07 11.70
C MET A 255 9.62 9.27 11.33
N ALA A 256 10.23 10.39 10.92
CA ALA A 256 9.50 11.51 10.31
C ALA A 256 8.75 11.07 9.04
N THR A 257 9.37 10.23 8.19
CA THR A 257 8.71 9.63 7.00
C THR A 257 7.51 8.75 7.36
N VAL A 258 7.49 8.07 8.51
CA VAL A 258 6.29 7.34 8.96
C VAL A 258 5.16 8.32 9.25
N CYS A 259 5.43 9.38 10.02
CA CYS A 259 4.43 10.37 10.39
C CYS A 259 3.88 11.13 9.17
N GLY A 260 4.77 11.67 8.33
CA GLY A 260 4.39 12.34 7.07
C GLY A 260 3.71 11.39 6.10
N GLY A 261 4.20 10.16 5.95
CA GLY A 261 3.54 9.15 5.12
C GLY A 261 2.11 8.86 5.59
N SER A 262 1.87 8.78 6.91
CA SER A 262 0.54 8.60 7.47
C SER A 262 -0.38 9.80 7.22
N LEU A 263 0.11 11.04 7.39
CA LEU A 263 -0.63 12.27 7.08
C LEU A 263 -0.99 12.36 5.58
N ALA A 264 -0.02 12.17 4.69
CA ALA A 264 -0.22 12.27 3.25
C ALA A 264 -1.16 11.17 2.69
N LEU A 265 -1.20 9.99 3.33
CA LEU A 265 -2.15 8.92 2.98
C LEU A 265 -3.59 9.29 3.39
N MET A 266 -3.79 9.92 4.55
CA MET A 266 -5.11 10.42 4.94
C MET A 266 -5.57 11.60 4.07
N ASP A 267 -4.65 12.52 3.72
CA ASP A 267 -4.91 13.61 2.77
C ASP A 267 -5.33 13.08 1.38
N ALA A 268 -4.76 11.95 0.95
CA ALA A 268 -5.14 11.24 -0.28
C ALA A 268 -6.45 10.44 -0.21
N GLY A 269 -7.19 10.49 0.91
CA GLY A 269 -8.42 9.72 1.10
C GLY A 269 -8.21 8.20 1.19
N VAL A 270 -6.98 7.73 1.46
CA VAL A 270 -6.72 6.30 1.68
C VAL A 270 -7.37 5.91 3.02
N PRO A 271 -8.28 4.92 3.08
CA PRO A 271 -9.02 4.57 4.29
C PRO A 271 -8.13 3.76 5.26
N LEU A 272 -7.19 4.45 5.90
CA LEU A 272 -6.36 3.92 6.98
C LEU A 272 -7.21 3.67 8.23
N ARG A 273 -6.88 2.60 9.00
CA ARG A 273 -7.56 2.30 10.26
C ARG A 273 -7.34 3.35 11.36
N SER A 274 -6.15 3.96 11.38
CA SER A 274 -5.75 5.04 12.30
C SER A 274 -4.50 5.72 11.76
N HIS A 275 -3.95 6.69 12.49
CA HIS A 275 -2.58 7.16 12.26
C HIS A 275 -1.52 6.16 12.72
N VAL A 276 -0.32 6.24 12.11
CA VAL A 276 0.93 5.66 12.59
C VAL A 276 1.94 6.77 12.82
N ALA A 277 2.52 6.84 14.01
CA ALA A 277 3.65 7.73 14.30
C ALA A 277 4.92 6.93 14.61
N GLY A 278 6.07 7.54 14.34
CA GLY A 278 7.39 6.99 14.62
C GLY A 278 8.19 7.87 15.58
N VAL A 279 8.89 7.25 16.55
CA VAL A 279 9.82 7.92 17.46
C VAL A 279 11.14 7.14 17.52
N SER A 280 12.25 7.85 17.77
CA SER A 280 13.56 7.25 18.03
C SER A 280 13.96 7.46 19.47
N VAL A 281 14.33 6.37 20.15
CA VAL A 281 14.79 6.36 21.54
C VAL A 281 16.26 5.97 21.59
N GLY A 282 17.05 6.71 22.35
CA GLY A 282 18.46 6.45 22.58
C GLY A 282 18.73 5.83 23.96
N LEU A 283 19.91 5.24 24.09
CA LEU A 283 20.50 4.91 25.38
C LEU A 283 21.90 5.55 25.47
N VAL A 284 22.20 6.12 26.62
CA VAL A 284 23.57 6.46 27.02
C VAL A 284 23.88 5.65 28.28
N SER A 285 24.99 4.91 28.28
CA SER A 285 25.37 4.03 29.38
C SER A 285 26.78 4.31 29.89
N LYS A 286 26.96 4.16 31.21
CA LYS A 286 28.27 3.99 31.83
C LYS A 286 28.54 2.49 31.91
N VAL A 287 29.68 2.07 31.39
CA VAL A 287 30.11 0.67 31.36
C VAL A 287 31.33 0.53 32.25
N ASP A 288 31.35 -0.50 33.08
CA ASP A 288 32.54 -0.93 33.81
C ASP A 288 33.53 -1.58 32.83
N GLU A 289 34.74 -1.02 32.74
CA GLU A 289 35.78 -1.45 31.79
C GLU A 289 36.30 -2.88 32.06
N GLU A 290 36.28 -3.34 33.31
CA GLU A 290 36.74 -4.69 33.67
C GLU A 290 35.68 -5.75 33.40
N THR A 291 34.42 -5.48 33.76
CA THR A 291 33.34 -6.48 33.65
C THR A 291 32.51 -6.37 32.38
N GLY A 292 32.62 -5.27 31.63
CA GLY A 292 31.82 -4.98 30.44
C GLY A 292 30.32 -4.77 30.72
N LYS A 293 29.95 -4.53 31.98
CA LYS A 293 28.55 -4.37 32.41
C LYS A 293 28.15 -2.91 32.52
N ILE A 294 26.91 -2.62 32.17
CA ILE A 294 26.30 -1.30 32.39
C ILE A 294 26.09 -1.09 33.89
N THR A 295 26.64 0.00 34.43
CA THR A 295 26.54 0.40 35.84
C THR A 295 25.44 1.43 36.09
N ASP A 296 25.30 2.40 35.18
CA ASP A 296 24.23 3.41 35.17
C ASP A 296 23.89 3.75 33.71
N TYR A 297 22.65 4.18 33.45
CA TYR A 297 22.18 4.53 32.12
C TYR A 297 21.11 5.61 32.14
N LYS A 298 20.90 6.26 30.99
CA LYS A 298 19.81 7.20 30.72
C LYS A 298 19.19 6.90 29.37
N ILE A 299 17.86 6.87 29.32
CA ILE A 299 17.06 6.68 28.11
C ILE A 299 16.69 8.07 27.58
N LEU A 300 16.83 8.30 26.26
CA LEU A 300 16.57 9.58 25.61
C LEU A 300 15.43 9.44 24.60
N THR A 301 14.44 10.33 24.64
CA THR A 301 13.31 10.34 23.70
C THR A 301 13.54 11.36 22.58
N ASP A 302 13.19 10.98 21.35
CA ASP A 302 13.42 11.77 20.13
C ASP A 302 14.86 12.28 20.01
N ILE A 303 15.79 11.35 19.83
CA ILE A 303 17.23 11.64 19.72
C ILE A 303 17.62 12.49 18.50
N LEU A 304 18.58 13.38 18.72
CA LEU A 304 19.29 14.13 17.71
C LEU A 304 20.32 13.26 16.96
N GLY A 305 20.79 13.71 15.80
CA GLY A 305 21.87 13.05 15.07
C GLY A 305 23.20 12.98 15.85
N LEU A 306 23.47 13.97 16.71
CA LEU A 306 24.63 13.95 17.61
C LEU A 306 24.46 12.91 18.74
N GLU A 307 23.24 12.80 19.29
CA GLU A 307 22.91 11.87 20.37
C GLU A 307 22.89 10.42 19.88
N ASP A 308 22.39 10.16 18.66
CA ASP A 308 22.61 8.90 17.96
C ASP A 308 24.11 8.62 17.89
N HIS A 309 24.92 9.52 17.34
CA HIS A 309 26.36 9.29 17.15
C HIS A 309 27.10 8.92 18.46
N VAL A 310 26.92 9.68 19.54
CA VAL A 310 27.60 9.41 20.83
C VAL A 310 26.97 8.27 21.62
N GLY A 311 25.66 8.06 21.47
CA GLY A 311 24.87 7.08 22.23
C GLY A 311 25.18 5.63 21.86
N ASP A 312 24.74 4.73 22.72
CA ASP A 312 25.05 3.29 22.66
C ASP A 312 23.94 2.48 21.96
N MET A 313 22.75 3.06 21.84
CA MET A 313 21.56 2.44 21.23
C MET A 313 20.80 3.45 20.37
N ASP A 314 20.34 3.02 19.19
CA ASP A 314 19.35 3.71 18.36
C ASP A 314 18.13 2.77 18.20
N PHE A 315 17.03 3.11 18.86
CA PHE A 315 15.82 2.30 18.93
C PHE A 315 14.65 3.06 18.29
N LYS A 316 14.39 2.76 17.02
CA LYS A 316 13.29 3.34 16.24
C LYS A 316 12.04 2.48 16.43
N ILE A 317 10.94 3.10 16.86
CA ILE A 317 9.65 2.44 17.08
C ILE A 317 8.56 3.21 16.35
N ALA A 318 7.79 2.49 15.53
CA ALA A 318 6.58 2.99 14.89
C ALA A 318 5.35 2.20 15.33
N GLY A 319 4.22 2.88 15.44
CA GLY A 319 2.97 2.27 15.88
C GLY A 319 1.80 3.23 15.98
N THR A 320 0.69 2.69 16.48
CA THR A 320 -0.58 3.37 16.74
C THR A 320 -0.75 3.61 18.24
N ARG A 321 -1.93 4.08 18.67
CA ARG A 321 -2.35 4.07 20.08
C ARG A 321 -2.62 2.64 20.59
N VAL A 322 -2.97 1.70 19.70
CA VAL A 322 -3.27 0.30 20.05
C VAL A 322 -2.00 -0.52 20.26
N GLY A 323 -1.00 -0.35 19.38
CA GLY A 323 0.22 -1.15 19.45
C GLY A 323 1.28 -0.80 18.41
N ILE A 324 2.33 -1.61 18.38
CA ILE A 324 3.54 -1.42 17.58
C ILE A 324 3.33 -2.02 16.18
N THR A 325 3.74 -1.30 15.13
CA THR A 325 3.68 -1.75 13.73
C THR A 325 5.06 -2.07 13.15
N ALA A 326 6.11 -1.34 13.54
CA ALA A 326 7.48 -1.67 13.17
C ALA A 326 8.49 -1.24 14.23
N ILE A 327 9.60 -1.97 14.31
CA ILE A 327 10.76 -1.63 15.15
C ILE A 327 12.04 -1.85 14.34
N GLN A 328 12.99 -0.94 14.51
CA GLN A 328 14.39 -1.17 14.19
C GLN A 328 15.25 -0.79 15.39
N LEU A 329 16.18 -1.65 15.76
CA LEU A 329 17.08 -1.46 16.89
C LEU A 329 18.50 -1.73 16.44
N ASP A 330 19.37 -0.76 16.63
CA ASP A 330 20.81 -0.93 16.53
C ASP A 330 21.48 -0.67 17.87
N ILE A 331 22.43 -1.55 18.22
CA ILE A 331 23.19 -1.54 19.48
C ILE A 331 24.65 -1.49 19.09
N LYS A 332 25.40 -0.54 19.65
CA LYS A 332 26.85 -0.38 19.45
C LYS A 332 27.72 -1.14 20.46
N PRO A 333 27.46 -1.15 21.78
CA PRO A 333 28.30 -1.86 22.74
C PRO A 333 28.10 -3.37 22.64
N SER A 334 29.01 -4.12 23.27
CA SER A 334 29.06 -5.59 23.24
C SER A 334 27.81 -6.28 23.83
N GLY A 335 26.97 -5.56 24.58
CA GLY A 335 25.66 -6.02 25.01
C GLY A 335 24.90 -4.97 25.82
N ILE A 336 23.57 -4.95 25.68
CA ILE A 336 22.65 -4.21 26.55
C ILE A 336 21.72 -5.25 27.19
N PRO A 337 21.53 -5.26 28.52
CA PRO A 337 20.57 -6.13 29.20
C PRO A 337 19.16 -5.99 28.60
N LEU A 338 18.51 -7.14 28.39
CA LEU A 338 17.24 -7.18 27.67
C LEU A 338 16.11 -6.41 28.38
N ASP A 339 16.18 -6.31 29.71
CA ASP A 339 15.18 -5.59 30.50
C ASP A 339 15.28 -4.06 30.31
N ILE A 340 16.48 -3.49 30.09
CA ILE A 340 16.64 -2.07 29.70
C ILE A 340 15.95 -1.81 28.36
N LEU A 341 16.06 -2.74 27.41
CA LEU A 341 15.34 -2.62 26.14
C LEU A 341 13.82 -2.67 26.32
N CYS A 342 13.35 -3.48 27.27
CA CYS A 342 11.94 -3.59 27.60
C CYS A 342 11.41 -2.34 28.32
N GLU A 343 12.27 -1.63 29.06
CA GLU A 343 11.96 -0.36 29.71
C GLU A 343 11.81 0.77 28.68
N ALA A 344 12.73 0.85 27.70
CA ALA A 344 12.72 1.84 26.62
C ALA A 344 11.43 1.85 25.75
N LEU A 345 10.62 0.79 25.80
CA LEU A 345 9.30 0.72 25.15
C LEU A 345 8.28 1.72 25.72
N GLU A 346 8.41 2.14 26.98
CA GLU A 346 7.43 3.02 27.63
C GLU A 346 7.67 4.51 27.31
N PRO A 347 8.90 5.06 27.42
CA PRO A 347 9.22 6.39 26.87
C PRO A 347 8.90 6.48 25.37
N ALA A 348 9.15 5.40 24.60
CA ALA A 348 8.76 5.33 23.20
C ALA A 348 7.23 5.35 22.99
N ARG A 349 6.43 4.81 23.92
CA ARG A 349 4.95 4.90 23.85
C ARG A 349 4.50 6.34 24.08
N ILE A 350 5.00 6.98 25.14
CA ILE A 350 4.66 8.35 25.52
C ILE A 350 5.04 9.33 24.40
N GLY A 351 6.29 9.27 23.91
CA GLY A 351 6.75 10.13 22.81
C GLY A 351 5.99 9.87 21.50
N ARG A 352 5.57 8.63 21.22
CA ARG A 352 4.74 8.30 20.05
C ARG A 352 3.33 8.86 20.18
N GLU A 353 2.71 8.78 21.35
CA GLU A 353 1.37 9.33 21.60
C GLU A 353 1.36 10.85 21.47
N HIS A 354 2.37 11.55 22.00
CA HIS A 354 2.51 13.00 21.82
C HIS A 354 2.60 13.41 20.33
N ILE A 355 3.28 12.60 19.49
CA ILE A 355 3.35 12.84 18.04
C ILE A 355 2.00 12.55 17.37
N LEU A 356 1.28 11.51 17.79
CA LEU A 356 -0.08 11.23 17.31
C LEU A 356 -1.04 12.37 17.66
N ASP A 357 -0.96 12.94 18.87
CA ASP A 357 -1.75 14.11 19.29
C ASP A 357 -1.48 15.35 18.40
N ALA A 358 -0.28 15.49 17.82
CA ALA A 358 0.02 16.54 16.85
C ALA A 358 -0.52 16.25 15.45
N MET A 359 -0.42 15.00 14.99
CA MET A 359 -0.94 14.58 13.69
C MET A 359 -2.46 14.64 13.61
N GLU A 360 -3.15 14.13 14.65
CA GLU A 360 -4.62 14.12 14.75
C GLU A 360 -5.22 15.54 14.82
N ARG A 361 -4.46 16.52 15.33
CA ARG A 361 -4.84 17.96 15.28
C ARG A 361 -4.81 18.55 13.87
N THR A 362 -4.05 17.96 12.94
CA THR A 362 -4.00 18.39 11.52
C THR A 362 -5.06 17.67 10.70
N ILE A 363 -5.27 16.38 10.93
CA ILE A 363 -6.30 15.56 10.28
C ILE A 363 -6.63 14.37 11.19
N GLU A 364 -7.89 14.22 11.61
CA GLU A 364 -8.28 13.12 12.51
C GLU A 364 -8.60 11.82 11.74
N LYS A 365 -9.12 11.96 10.52
CA LYS A 365 -9.67 10.88 9.68
C LYS A 365 -9.31 11.12 8.22
N PRO A 366 -9.19 10.06 7.38
CA PRO A 366 -8.98 10.22 5.94
C PRO A 366 -10.01 11.14 5.29
N ASN A 367 -9.57 11.96 4.32
CA ASN A 367 -10.44 12.86 3.57
C ASN A 367 -11.57 12.07 2.89
N THR A 368 -12.82 12.49 3.12
CA THR A 368 -14.02 11.92 2.51
C THR A 368 -14.36 12.54 1.16
N GLU A 369 -13.86 13.76 0.89
CA GLU A 369 -14.02 14.43 -0.39
C GLU A 369 -12.89 14.00 -1.34
N GLU A 370 -13.26 13.32 -2.44
CA GLU A 370 -12.32 12.96 -3.50
C GLU A 370 -11.82 14.23 -4.21
N LYS A 371 -10.50 14.43 -4.24
CA LYS A 371 -9.88 15.55 -4.97
C LYS A 371 -10.16 15.44 -6.47
N GLU A 372 -10.19 16.57 -7.19
CA GLU A 372 -10.54 16.61 -8.63
C GLU A 372 -9.65 15.72 -9.52
N ASN A 373 -8.40 15.52 -9.09
CA ASN A 373 -7.37 14.68 -9.72
C ASN A 373 -7.33 13.24 -9.17
N ALA A 374 -8.27 12.83 -8.30
CA ALA A 374 -8.30 11.49 -7.77
C ALA A 374 -8.66 10.47 -8.87
N PRO A 375 -7.96 9.32 -8.97
CA PRO A 375 -8.20 8.38 -10.05
C PRO A 375 -9.52 7.64 -9.85
N HIS A 376 -10.56 8.09 -10.56
CA HIS A 376 -11.87 7.44 -10.55
C HIS A 376 -11.83 6.09 -11.24
N ARG A 377 -12.53 5.14 -10.63
CA ARG A 377 -12.48 3.74 -11.05
C ARG A 377 -13.83 3.08 -10.88
N GLY A 378 -14.33 2.47 -11.94
CA GLY A 378 -15.60 1.75 -11.94
C GLY A 378 -15.46 0.33 -12.45
N TYR A 379 -16.31 -0.55 -11.92
CA TYR A 379 -16.46 -1.92 -12.41
C TYR A 379 -17.76 -2.05 -13.19
N ILE A 380 -17.66 -2.55 -14.42
CA ILE A 380 -18.81 -2.93 -15.24
C ILE A 380 -18.81 -4.46 -15.33
N SER A 381 -19.92 -5.09 -15.00
CA SER A 381 -20.11 -6.52 -15.26
C SER A 381 -20.68 -6.70 -16.67
N VAL A 382 -19.88 -7.23 -17.59
CA VAL A 382 -20.27 -7.42 -19.00
C VAL A 382 -20.35 -8.90 -19.32
N GLU A 383 -21.47 -9.33 -19.92
CA GLU A 383 -21.61 -10.72 -20.38
C GLU A 383 -20.63 -11.07 -21.50
N ARG A 384 -20.20 -12.34 -21.55
CA ARG A 384 -19.19 -12.84 -22.50
C ARG A 384 -19.52 -12.53 -23.96
N ASP A 385 -20.80 -12.56 -24.33
CA ASP A 385 -21.28 -12.28 -25.69
C ASP A 385 -21.04 -10.81 -26.10
N TYR A 386 -21.10 -9.88 -25.15
CA TYR A 386 -20.86 -8.44 -25.38
C TYR A 386 -19.40 -8.06 -25.18
N LEU A 387 -18.64 -8.82 -24.37
CA LEU A 387 -17.21 -8.61 -24.16
C LEU A 387 -16.41 -8.66 -25.47
N GLY A 388 -16.80 -9.53 -26.41
CA GLY A 388 -16.20 -9.59 -27.75
C GLY A 388 -16.40 -8.30 -28.58
N LYS A 389 -17.54 -7.62 -28.43
CA LYS A 389 -17.82 -6.32 -29.08
C LYS A 389 -16.98 -5.21 -28.45
N LEU A 390 -16.91 -5.19 -27.12
CA LEU A 390 -16.17 -4.18 -26.37
C LEU A 390 -14.66 -4.24 -26.65
N ILE A 391 -14.08 -5.45 -26.70
CA ILE A 391 -12.67 -5.66 -27.05
C ILE A 391 -12.43 -5.30 -28.53
N GLY A 392 -13.29 -5.78 -29.42
CA GLY A 392 -13.11 -5.64 -30.86
C GLY A 392 -11.96 -6.49 -31.42
N PRO A 393 -11.76 -6.52 -32.75
CA PRO A 393 -10.69 -7.30 -33.37
C PRO A 393 -9.31 -6.84 -32.86
N ALA A 394 -8.53 -7.77 -32.30
CA ALA A 394 -7.21 -7.52 -31.70
C ALA A 394 -7.15 -6.41 -30.62
N GLY A 395 -8.28 -6.15 -29.94
CA GLY A 395 -8.38 -5.10 -28.93
C GLY A 395 -8.48 -3.68 -29.49
N SER A 396 -8.81 -3.52 -30.78
CA SER A 396 -8.84 -2.21 -31.44
C SER A 396 -9.82 -1.23 -30.79
N THR A 397 -10.99 -1.71 -30.37
CA THR A 397 -12.04 -0.89 -29.76
C THR A 397 -11.60 -0.35 -28.40
N VAL A 398 -11.12 -1.22 -27.49
CA VAL A 398 -10.56 -0.79 -26.19
C VAL A 398 -9.42 0.20 -26.38
N LYS A 399 -8.42 -0.12 -27.22
CA LYS A 399 -7.30 0.78 -27.50
C LYS A 399 -7.74 2.13 -28.07
N ASN A 400 -8.87 2.19 -28.79
CA ASN A 400 -9.42 3.44 -29.28
C ASN A 400 -10.06 4.28 -28.15
N ILE A 401 -10.80 3.64 -27.23
CA ILE A 401 -11.35 4.32 -26.05
C ILE A 401 -10.21 4.86 -25.17
N GLU A 402 -9.21 4.02 -24.84
CA GLU A 402 -8.02 4.40 -24.06
C GLU A 402 -7.24 5.55 -24.72
N ARG A 403 -7.08 5.53 -26.05
CA ARG A 403 -6.38 6.58 -26.79
C ARG A 403 -7.15 7.90 -26.83
N THR A 404 -8.48 7.87 -26.93
CA THR A 404 -9.31 9.08 -27.02
C THR A 404 -9.54 9.72 -25.65
N THR A 405 -9.78 8.91 -24.61
CA THR A 405 -10.17 9.38 -23.27
C THR A 405 -9.01 9.38 -22.26
N GLY A 406 -7.87 8.77 -22.59
CA GLY A 406 -6.71 8.67 -21.70
C GLY A 406 -6.88 7.73 -20.50
N VAL A 407 -8.03 7.03 -20.40
CA VAL A 407 -8.28 6.00 -19.38
C VAL A 407 -7.51 4.71 -19.68
N ARG A 408 -7.45 3.81 -18.70
CA ARG A 408 -7.05 2.41 -18.88
C ARG A 408 -8.23 1.49 -18.64
N ILE A 409 -8.35 0.45 -19.44
CA ILE A 409 -9.43 -0.56 -19.32
C ILE A 409 -8.80 -1.93 -19.13
N SER A 410 -8.87 -2.50 -17.91
CA SER A 410 -8.46 -3.88 -17.66
C SER A 410 -9.66 -4.82 -17.64
N ILE A 411 -9.53 -5.96 -18.30
CA ILE A 411 -10.60 -6.94 -18.48
C ILE A 411 -10.20 -8.25 -17.81
N SER A 412 -10.99 -8.66 -16.83
CA SER A 412 -10.81 -9.94 -16.14
C SER A 412 -11.44 -11.08 -16.94
N ALA A 413 -10.86 -12.29 -16.85
CA ALA A 413 -11.38 -13.50 -17.52
C ALA A 413 -12.82 -13.89 -17.13
N GLU A 414 -13.33 -13.32 -16.03
CA GLU A 414 -14.69 -13.48 -15.52
C GLU A 414 -15.72 -12.55 -16.20
N GLY A 415 -15.30 -11.62 -17.07
CA GLY A 415 -16.20 -10.62 -17.70
C GLY A 415 -16.34 -9.30 -16.91
N ARG A 416 -15.61 -9.15 -15.79
CA ARG A 416 -15.49 -7.87 -15.09
C ARG A 416 -14.54 -6.93 -15.82
N VAL A 417 -15.06 -5.79 -16.26
CA VAL A 417 -14.31 -4.70 -16.90
C VAL A 417 -14.05 -3.63 -15.85
N CYS A 418 -12.78 -3.29 -15.62
CA CYS A 418 -12.36 -2.21 -14.74
C CYS A 418 -11.92 -1.02 -15.60
N VAL A 419 -12.65 0.10 -15.51
CA VAL A 419 -12.28 1.36 -16.16
C VAL A 419 -11.61 2.24 -15.11
N LEU A 420 -10.37 2.67 -15.36
CA LEU A 420 -9.61 3.58 -14.51
C LEU A 420 -9.28 4.86 -15.28
N ALA A 421 -9.80 5.98 -14.81
CA ALA A 421 -9.45 7.31 -15.31
C ALA A 421 -8.51 8.03 -14.32
N LYS A 422 -7.85 9.08 -14.81
CA LYS A 422 -7.09 10.01 -13.97
C LYS A 422 -7.99 11.03 -13.28
N ASP A 423 -9.07 11.41 -13.96
CA ASP A 423 -9.93 12.53 -13.59
C ASP A 423 -11.39 12.19 -13.93
N LYS A 424 -12.33 12.82 -13.21
CA LYS A 424 -13.77 12.51 -13.32
C LYS A 424 -14.34 12.70 -14.72
N ALA A 425 -13.90 13.74 -15.42
CA ALA A 425 -14.33 14.04 -16.79
C ALA A 425 -13.93 12.91 -17.76
N SER A 426 -12.68 12.45 -17.67
CA SER A 426 -12.14 11.35 -18.47
C SER A 426 -12.85 10.02 -18.17
N TYR A 427 -13.25 9.79 -16.90
CA TYR A 427 -14.07 8.64 -16.51
C TYR A 427 -15.45 8.65 -17.18
N VAL A 428 -16.19 9.77 -17.07
CA VAL A 428 -17.53 9.89 -17.64
C VAL A 428 -17.52 9.69 -19.16
N GLN A 429 -16.58 10.32 -19.87
CA GLN A 429 -16.43 10.14 -21.33
C GLN A 429 -16.14 8.68 -21.72
N ALA A 430 -15.30 7.98 -20.95
CA ALA A 430 -15.03 6.57 -21.20
C ALA A 430 -16.26 5.68 -20.96
N MET A 431 -17.01 5.94 -19.88
CA MET A 431 -18.27 5.25 -19.59
C MET A 431 -19.30 5.47 -20.70
N GLU A 432 -19.48 6.71 -21.18
CA GLU A 432 -20.38 7.03 -22.30
C GLU A 432 -19.99 6.29 -23.60
N MET A 433 -18.69 6.18 -23.90
CA MET A 433 -18.22 5.38 -25.06
C MET A 433 -18.48 3.89 -24.87
N VAL A 434 -18.22 3.34 -23.68
CA VAL A 434 -18.47 1.93 -23.37
C VAL A 434 -19.97 1.60 -23.46
N ASP A 435 -20.84 2.43 -22.88
CA ASP A 435 -22.31 2.30 -22.97
C ASP A 435 -22.79 2.36 -24.43
N SER A 436 -22.21 3.24 -25.24
CA SER A 436 -22.53 3.36 -26.67
C SER A 436 -22.14 2.12 -27.48
N ILE A 437 -21.05 1.43 -27.09
CA ILE A 437 -20.53 0.24 -27.78
C ILE A 437 -21.22 -1.05 -27.33
N LEU A 438 -21.51 -1.17 -26.04
CA LEU A 438 -22.33 -2.26 -25.50
C LEU A 438 -23.77 -2.16 -26.03
N GLY A 439 -24.24 -0.93 -26.22
CA GLY A 439 -25.62 -0.58 -26.55
C GLY A 439 -26.50 -0.70 -25.32
N LYS A 440 -27.17 0.38 -24.92
CA LYS A 440 -28.22 0.29 -23.89
C LYS A 440 -29.30 -0.66 -24.42
N GLU A 441 -29.50 -1.80 -23.77
CA GLU A 441 -30.60 -2.70 -24.12
C GLU A 441 -31.91 -1.91 -24.03
N ILE A 442 -32.69 -2.00 -25.09
CA ILE A 442 -33.99 -1.36 -25.15
C ILE A 442 -34.95 -2.21 -24.33
N GLU A 443 -35.30 -1.68 -23.17
CA GLU A 443 -36.30 -2.24 -22.27
C GLU A 443 -37.70 -1.99 -22.84
N VAL A 444 -38.54 -3.02 -22.75
CA VAL A 444 -39.93 -2.94 -23.16
C VAL A 444 -40.68 -2.07 -22.16
N GLY A 445 -41.25 -0.96 -22.62
CA GLY A 445 -41.92 0.05 -21.79
C GLY A 445 -41.26 1.42 -21.79
N ASN A 446 -39.97 1.53 -22.12
CA ASN A 446 -39.27 2.83 -22.11
C ASN A 446 -39.42 3.57 -23.45
N ILE A 447 -39.38 4.91 -23.39
CA ILE A 447 -39.42 5.82 -24.54
C ILE A 447 -37.99 6.18 -24.94
N TYR A 448 -37.68 6.02 -26.22
CA TYR A 448 -36.35 6.27 -26.80
C TYR A 448 -36.44 7.26 -27.96
N THR A 449 -35.47 8.16 -28.06
CA THR A 449 -35.29 9.01 -29.24
C THR A 449 -34.63 8.19 -30.35
N GLY A 450 -35.19 8.24 -31.56
CA GLY A 450 -34.63 7.54 -32.72
C GLY A 450 -34.86 8.29 -34.03
N CYS A 451 -34.04 7.98 -35.02
CA CYS A 451 -34.06 8.56 -36.35
C CYS A 451 -34.63 7.58 -37.37
N VAL A 452 -35.50 8.05 -38.28
CA VAL A 452 -36.07 7.21 -39.35
C VAL A 452 -35.02 6.95 -40.43
N THR A 453 -34.54 5.71 -40.54
CA THR A 453 -33.51 5.31 -41.52
C THR A 453 -34.10 4.84 -42.85
N ALA A 454 -35.26 4.16 -42.83
CA ALA A 454 -35.92 3.70 -44.04
C ALA A 454 -37.45 3.64 -43.86
N ILE A 455 -38.20 3.99 -44.90
CA ILE A 455 -39.66 3.89 -44.94
C ILE A 455 -40.07 2.79 -45.92
N LYS A 456 -40.98 1.90 -45.51
CA LYS A 456 -41.65 0.92 -46.37
C LYS A 456 -43.16 1.01 -46.17
N ASP A 457 -43.92 0.43 -47.08
CA ASP A 457 -45.38 0.60 -47.12
C ASP A 457 -46.11 0.03 -45.88
N TYR A 458 -45.46 -0.88 -45.13
CA TYR A 458 -45.97 -1.46 -43.88
C TYR A 458 -45.43 -0.82 -42.59
N GLY A 459 -44.46 0.10 -42.67
CA GLY A 459 -43.87 0.72 -41.48
C GLY A 459 -42.54 1.45 -41.72
N ALA A 460 -42.11 2.17 -40.68
CA ALA A 460 -40.85 2.91 -40.67
C ALA A 460 -39.81 2.19 -39.81
N PHE A 461 -38.59 2.05 -40.34
CA PHE A 461 -37.43 1.61 -39.58
C PHE A 461 -36.84 2.79 -38.85
N VAL A 462 -36.74 2.66 -37.53
CA VAL A 462 -36.17 3.67 -36.64
C VAL A 462 -34.92 3.08 -36.01
N GLU A 463 -33.81 3.80 -36.13
CA GLU A 463 -32.57 3.53 -35.43
C GLU A 463 -32.48 4.45 -34.21
N THR A 464 -32.34 3.84 -33.04
CA THR A 464 -32.25 4.57 -31.77
C THR A 464 -30.84 5.05 -31.49
N GLU A 465 -30.70 6.06 -30.63
CA GLU A 465 -29.38 6.59 -30.23
C GLU A 465 -28.51 5.55 -29.50
N GLY A 466 -29.08 4.41 -29.08
CA GLY A 466 -28.36 3.23 -28.54
C GLY A 466 -27.94 2.18 -29.58
N GLY A 467 -27.89 2.51 -30.88
CA GLY A 467 -27.43 1.61 -31.96
C GLY A 467 -28.35 0.43 -32.27
N SER A 468 -29.56 0.42 -31.68
CA SER A 468 -30.56 -0.62 -31.89
C SER A 468 -31.60 -0.17 -32.91
N SER A 469 -31.85 -0.99 -33.93
CA SER A 469 -32.86 -0.75 -34.96
C SER A 469 -34.14 -1.56 -34.71
N GLY A 470 -35.28 -0.96 -35.06
CA GLY A 470 -36.59 -1.60 -34.91
C GLY A 470 -37.64 -1.01 -35.85
N LEU A 471 -38.79 -1.66 -35.90
CA LEU A 471 -39.89 -1.31 -36.80
C LEU A 471 -41.03 -0.65 -36.04
N VAL A 472 -41.43 0.55 -36.49
CA VAL A 472 -42.74 1.14 -36.18
C VAL A 472 -43.72 0.67 -37.25
N HIS A 473 -44.69 -0.15 -36.86
CA HIS A 473 -45.74 -0.62 -37.77
C HIS A 473 -46.73 0.50 -38.10
N ILE A 474 -47.35 0.48 -39.29
CA ILE A 474 -48.28 1.54 -39.73
C ILE A 474 -49.44 1.82 -38.76
N SER A 475 -49.90 0.80 -38.01
CA SER A 475 -50.95 0.93 -36.99
C SER A 475 -50.54 1.67 -35.71
N GLU A 476 -49.22 1.86 -35.51
CA GLU A 476 -48.61 2.40 -34.28
C GLU A 476 -47.99 3.79 -34.47
N LEU A 477 -48.15 4.39 -35.66
CA LEU A 477 -47.64 5.73 -35.99
C LEU A 477 -48.47 6.87 -35.39
N SER A 478 -49.78 6.69 -35.22
CA SER A 478 -50.71 7.76 -34.80
C SER A 478 -52.01 7.19 -34.21
N HIS A 479 -52.75 8.03 -33.49
CA HIS A 479 -54.12 7.72 -33.03
C HIS A 479 -55.16 7.78 -34.16
N HIS A 480 -54.86 8.45 -35.27
CA HIS A 480 -55.72 8.54 -36.44
C HIS A 480 -55.29 7.56 -37.55
N LYS A 481 -56.23 7.14 -38.41
CA LYS A 481 -55.92 6.27 -39.56
C LYS A 481 -55.06 7.03 -40.57
N VAL A 482 -53.80 6.63 -40.70
CA VAL A 482 -52.86 7.10 -41.73
C VAL A 482 -53.03 6.25 -42.98
N ALA A 483 -53.12 6.87 -44.17
CA ALA A 483 -53.28 6.16 -45.44
C ALA A 483 -51.95 5.65 -46.02
N SER A 484 -50.85 6.40 -45.85
CA SER A 484 -49.49 6.01 -46.24
C SER A 484 -48.48 6.39 -45.17
N VAL A 485 -47.49 5.54 -44.91
CA VAL A 485 -46.42 5.82 -43.92
C VAL A 485 -45.66 7.12 -44.23
N ARG A 486 -45.58 7.49 -45.52
CA ARG A 486 -44.92 8.73 -46.00
C ARG A 486 -45.64 10.00 -45.57
N ASP A 487 -46.92 9.91 -45.19
CA ASP A 487 -47.72 11.07 -44.76
C ASP A 487 -47.49 11.40 -43.28
N ALA A 488 -46.96 10.45 -42.51
CA ALA A 488 -46.75 10.57 -41.06
C ALA A 488 -45.29 10.81 -40.66
N VAL A 489 -44.32 10.29 -41.43
CA VAL A 489 -42.89 10.38 -41.10
C VAL A 489 -42.02 10.58 -42.33
N MET A 490 -40.93 11.34 -42.18
CA MET A 490 -39.91 11.56 -43.20
C MET A 490 -38.61 10.82 -42.85
N ILE A 491 -37.83 10.43 -43.88
CA ILE A 491 -36.48 9.87 -43.70
C ILE A 491 -35.59 10.94 -43.06
N GLY A 492 -34.84 10.58 -42.01
CA GLY A 492 -34.02 11.50 -41.23
C GLY A 492 -34.76 12.25 -40.10
N GLN A 493 -36.07 12.01 -39.92
CA GLN A 493 -36.83 12.63 -38.83
C GLN A 493 -36.50 11.99 -37.48
N LYS A 494 -36.21 12.80 -36.46
CA LYS A 494 -36.11 12.36 -35.06
C LYS A 494 -37.51 12.23 -34.45
N LEU A 495 -37.78 11.09 -33.80
CA LEU A 495 -39.08 10.73 -33.21
C LEU A 495 -38.86 10.06 -31.84
N ASN A 496 -39.75 10.34 -30.90
CA ASN A 496 -39.81 9.65 -29.61
C ASN A 496 -40.69 8.40 -29.77
N VAL A 497 -40.13 7.22 -29.54
CA VAL A 497 -40.80 5.93 -29.75
C VAL A 497 -40.69 5.04 -28.51
N MET A 498 -41.80 4.43 -28.10
CA MET A 498 -41.85 3.48 -26.99
C MET A 498 -41.62 2.06 -27.51
N CYS A 499 -40.80 1.26 -26.83
CA CYS A 499 -40.63 -0.15 -27.18
C CYS A 499 -41.79 -1.00 -26.63
N ILE A 500 -42.55 -1.66 -27.50
CA ILE A 500 -43.67 -2.54 -27.09
C ILE A 500 -43.24 -4.01 -26.94
N GLY A 501 -42.13 -4.42 -27.56
CA GLY A 501 -41.67 -5.80 -27.48
C GLY A 501 -40.62 -6.19 -28.52
N ARG A 502 -40.22 -7.46 -28.50
CA ARG A 502 -39.35 -8.10 -29.51
C ARG A 502 -40.20 -9.06 -30.35
N ASP A 503 -39.98 -9.09 -31.65
CA ASP A 503 -40.67 -10.00 -32.58
C ASP A 503 -40.13 -11.43 -32.50
N ALA A 504 -40.82 -12.41 -33.09
CA ALA A 504 -40.39 -13.82 -33.12
C ALA A 504 -39.00 -14.05 -33.76
N LYS A 505 -38.46 -13.05 -34.49
CA LYS A 505 -37.10 -13.06 -35.07
C LYS A 505 -36.08 -12.22 -34.29
N GLY A 506 -36.44 -11.66 -33.13
CA GLY A 506 -35.57 -10.86 -32.27
C GLY A 506 -35.56 -9.35 -32.53
N ASN A 507 -36.19 -8.87 -33.61
CA ASN A 507 -36.24 -7.44 -33.96
C ASN A 507 -37.15 -6.65 -33.01
N LEU A 508 -36.78 -5.42 -32.65
CA LEU A 508 -37.56 -4.56 -31.76
C LEU A 508 -38.80 -3.97 -32.46
N LYS A 509 -39.91 -3.88 -31.73
CA LYS A 509 -41.16 -3.23 -32.15
C LYS A 509 -41.36 -1.93 -31.37
N PHE A 510 -41.54 -0.85 -32.12
CA PHE A 510 -41.69 0.50 -31.60
C PHE A 510 -43.09 1.06 -31.89
N SER A 511 -43.57 1.97 -31.04
CA SER A 511 -44.81 2.73 -31.25
C SER A 511 -44.66 4.19 -30.88
N LEU A 512 -45.19 5.05 -31.74
CA LEU A 512 -45.39 6.48 -31.46
C LEU A 512 -46.67 6.71 -30.67
N LYS A 513 -47.72 5.94 -30.97
CA LYS A 513 -49.02 6.02 -30.29
C LYS A 513 -48.93 5.79 -28.78
N ALA A 514 -48.05 4.89 -28.33
CA ALA A 514 -47.83 4.64 -26.91
C ALA A 514 -46.94 5.69 -26.22
N ALA A 515 -46.19 6.49 -26.99
CA ALA A 515 -45.37 7.60 -26.48
C ALA A 515 -46.12 8.95 -26.41
N MET A 516 -47.34 9.04 -26.98
CA MET A 516 -48.21 10.22 -26.87
C MET A 516 -49.18 10.07 -25.67
N PRO A 517 -49.34 11.08 -24.81
CA PRO A 517 -50.31 11.03 -23.73
C PRO A 517 -51.74 11.06 -24.29
N SER A 518 -52.57 10.09 -23.92
CA SER A 518 -53.97 10.02 -24.33
C SER A 518 -54.80 11.08 -23.59
N THR A 519 -55.48 11.94 -24.35
CA THR A 519 -56.45 12.91 -23.83
C THR A 519 -57.73 12.20 -23.35
N SER A 520 -57.68 11.62 -22.15
CA SER A 520 -58.87 11.19 -21.41
C SER A 520 -59.36 12.33 -20.52
N SER A 521 -60.59 12.80 -20.79
CA SER A 521 -61.26 13.86 -20.05
C SER A 521 -61.44 13.54 -18.56
N VAL A 522 -60.75 14.29 -17.70
CA VAL A 522 -61.08 14.36 -16.27
C VAL A 522 -61.97 15.58 -16.04
N GLN A 523 -63.17 15.36 -15.49
CA GLN A 523 -64.11 16.44 -15.17
C GLN A 523 -63.61 17.26 -13.98
N VAL A 524 -63.61 18.58 -14.14
CA VAL A 524 -63.39 19.52 -13.04
C VAL A 524 -64.60 19.52 -12.11
N LYS A 525 -64.38 19.29 -10.81
CA LYS A 525 -65.26 19.79 -9.74
C LYS A 525 -64.50 20.86 -8.97
N CYS A 526 -64.93 22.12 -9.10
CA CYS A 526 -64.47 23.19 -8.22
C CYS A 526 -65.13 23.09 -6.85
N GLY A 527 -64.35 23.42 -5.81
CA GLY A 527 -64.79 23.60 -4.43
C GLY A 527 -63.81 24.54 -3.73
N GLU A 528 -64.30 25.73 -3.40
CA GLU A 528 -63.58 26.95 -3.03
C GLU A 528 -62.59 26.83 -1.86
N SER A 529 -61.45 27.53 -1.94
CA SER A 529 -61.26 28.81 -1.21
C SER A 529 -59.88 29.42 -1.50
N ALA A 530 -59.83 30.68 -1.95
CA ALA A 530 -58.61 31.48 -2.02
C ALA A 530 -58.91 32.97 -1.85
N SER A 531 -58.17 33.66 -0.99
CA SER A 531 -58.27 35.10 -0.78
C SER A 531 -56.95 35.81 -1.09
N THR A 532 -56.99 36.67 -2.12
CA THR A 532 -56.28 37.97 -2.25
C THR A 532 -54.76 38.06 -1.96
N ALA A 533 -53.98 38.41 -3.00
CA ALA A 533 -53.25 39.70 -3.07
C ALA A 533 -52.64 39.96 -4.48
N GLU A 534 -52.52 41.24 -4.86
CA GLU A 534 -52.03 41.79 -6.14
C GLU A 534 -50.48 41.84 -6.19
N VAL A 535 -49.74 41.59 -7.29
CA VAL A 535 -49.57 42.27 -8.61
C VAL A 535 -48.71 43.56 -8.60
N GLY A 536 -47.61 43.55 -9.38
CA GLY A 536 -46.69 44.68 -9.68
C GLY A 536 -45.21 44.27 -9.56
N SER A 537 -44.42 43.97 -10.62
CA SER A 537 -43.90 44.84 -11.70
C SER A 537 -43.03 46.01 -11.18
N VAL A 538 -41.82 46.35 -11.67
CA VAL A 538 -41.19 46.07 -12.98
C VAL A 538 -39.65 46.37 -12.99
N THR A 539 -38.88 45.68 -13.86
CA THR A 539 -37.54 45.98 -14.47
C THR A 539 -36.23 46.35 -13.72
N ALA A 540 -35.16 45.63 -14.12
CA ALA A 540 -33.84 46.09 -14.63
C ALA A 540 -32.67 46.58 -13.73
N ASN A 541 -31.63 45.74 -13.70
CA ASN A 541 -30.18 46.00 -13.82
C ASN A 541 -29.62 47.43 -13.63
N ALA A 542 -28.60 47.56 -12.75
CA ALA A 542 -27.20 47.84 -13.18
C ALA A 542 -26.16 47.80 -12.03
N ALA A 543 -24.91 47.56 -12.44
CA ALA A 543 -23.64 48.01 -11.83
C ALA A 543 -23.07 47.34 -10.55
N ARG A 544 -21.85 46.80 -10.75
CA ARG A 544 -20.81 46.42 -9.80
C ARG A 544 -20.45 47.53 -8.78
N SER A 545 -19.97 47.12 -7.61
CA SER A 545 -18.65 47.58 -7.10
C SER A 545 -18.02 46.55 -6.15
N VAL A 546 -16.75 46.77 -5.82
CA VAL A 546 -15.82 45.88 -5.10
C VAL A 546 -15.46 46.53 -3.74
N ALA A 547 -14.87 45.73 -2.85
CA ALA A 547 -13.97 46.11 -1.74
C ALA A 547 -14.55 46.19 -0.31
N GLU A 548 -14.07 45.23 0.49
CA GLU A 548 -13.22 45.45 1.69
C GLU A 548 -13.79 45.71 3.10
N TRP A 549 -13.10 45.03 4.04
CA TRP A 549 -12.80 45.32 5.45
C TRP A 549 -13.92 45.58 6.48
N GLY A 550 -13.87 44.77 7.55
CA GLY A 550 -13.80 45.36 8.90
C GLY A 550 -14.62 44.69 10.00
N ASN A 551 -13.96 43.83 10.79
CA ASN A 551 -14.12 43.63 12.24
C ASN A 551 -15.51 43.79 12.90
N ALA A 552 -16.02 42.70 13.49
CA ALA A 552 -16.23 42.63 14.95
C ALA A 552 -16.70 41.24 15.42
N ALA A 553 -16.11 40.76 16.52
CA ALA A 553 -16.68 39.81 17.46
C ALA A 553 -16.74 40.52 18.84
N PRO A 554 -17.29 39.93 19.93
CA PRO A 554 -18.08 38.71 20.05
C PRO A 554 -19.46 38.92 20.72
N GLY A 555 -20.33 37.90 20.72
CA GLY A 555 -21.61 37.93 21.45
C GLY A 555 -22.05 36.53 21.88
N ALA A 556 -22.00 36.24 23.17
CA ALA A 556 -22.31 34.90 23.70
C ALA A 556 -23.82 34.69 23.86
N ALA A 557 -24.33 33.52 23.43
CA ALA A 557 -25.64 33.01 23.82
C ALA A 557 -25.57 31.50 24.05
N LYS A 558 -25.72 31.08 25.32
CA LYS A 558 -25.99 29.68 25.67
C LYS A 558 -27.42 29.34 25.26
N THR A 559 -27.65 28.24 24.54
CA THR A 559 -28.94 27.53 24.58
C THR A 559 -28.69 26.02 24.62
N THR A 560 -29.56 25.32 25.34
CA THR A 560 -29.33 23.97 25.86
C THR A 560 -29.97 22.90 24.97
N ILE A 561 -29.23 21.80 24.74
CA ILE A 561 -29.67 20.42 24.45
C ILE A 561 -31.00 20.26 23.68
N GLY A 562 -30.89 19.88 22.41
CA GLY A 562 -31.93 19.17 21.66
C GLY A 562 -31.36 17.84 21.15
N SER A 563 -31.81 16.72 21.70
CA SER A 563 -31.40 15.37 21.28
C SER A 563 -32.06 14.97 19.96
N PHE A 564 -31.27 14.65 18.95
CA PHE A 564 -31.73 14.02 17.71
C PHE A 564 -31.19 12.58 17.61
N PRO A 565 -31.96 11.65 17.02
CA PRO A 565 -31.67 10.23 17.10
C PRO A 565 -30.44 9.83 16.29
N VAL A 566 -29.75 8.79 16.75
CA VAL A 566 -28.66 8.13 16.03
C VAL A 566 -29.23 7.37 14.84
N GLU A 567 -29.19 7.98 13.66
CA GLU A 567 -29.32 7.20 12.42
C GLU A 567 -28.04 6.41 12.19
N THR A 568 -28.19 5.11 12.07
CA THR A 568 -27.10 4.18 11.81
C THR A 568 -26.60 4.43 10.39
N ILE A 569 -25.36 4.87 10.23
CA ILE A 569 -24.73 5.03 8.91
C ILE A 569 -24.60 3.65 8.27
N THR A 570 -25.59 3.30 7.43
CA THR A 570 -25.55 2.14 6.57
C THR A 570 -24.41 2.32 5.56
N LYS A 571 -23.66 1.25 5.32
CA LYS A 571 -22.57 1.19 4.33
C LYS A 571 -23.01 1.83 3.01
N SER A 572 -22.19 2.71 2.46
CA SER A 572 -22.30 3.10 1.05
C SER A 572 -21.92 1.90 0.18
N GLU A 573 -22.92 1.14 -0.24
CA GLU A 573 -22.76 0.17 -1.32
C GLU A 573 -22.35 0.94 -2.58
N ARG A 574 -21.13 0.69 -3.07
CA ARG A 574 -20.65 1.28 -4.34
C ARG A 574 -21.41 0.61 -5.47
N ASP A 575 -22.07 1.39 -6.32
CA ASP A 575 -22.88 0.91 -7.43
C ASP A 575 -22.09 -0.02 -8.36
N VAL A 576 -22.36 -1.32 -8.27
CA VAL A 576 -21.97 -2.28 -9.31
C VAL A 576 -23.10 -2.28 -10.34
N LEU A 577 -22.86 -1.61 -11.49
CA LEU A 577 -23.77 -1.70 -12.64
C LEU A 577 -23.71 -3.11 -13.22
N VAL A 578 -24.64 -3.96 -12.76
CA VAL A 578 -24.87 -5.31 -13.27
C VAL A 578 -25.93 -5.26 -14.36
N TYR A 579 -25.50 -5.38 -15.61
CA TYR A 579 -26.41 -5.65 -16.73
C TYR A 579 -27.02 -7.06 -16.56
N LYS A 580 -28.35 -7.16 -16.50
CA LYS A 580 -29.10 -8.43 -16.40
C LYS A 580 -29.75 -8.75 -17.74
N PHE A 581 -29.57 -9.98 -18.24
CA PHE A 581 -30.12 -10.44 -19.50
C PHE A 581 -31.04 -11.68 -19.31
N PRO A 582 -32.02 -11.93 -20.21
CA PRO A 582 -32.96 -13.04 -20.08
C PRO A 582 -32.42 -14.38 -20.61
N GLU A 583 -32.67 -15.46 -19.88
CA GLU A 583 -32.22 -16.82 -20.23
C GLU A 583 -32.79 -17.35 -21.56
N LYS A 584 -31.92 -17.89 -22.43
CA LYS A 584 -32.34 -18.67 -23.60
C LYS A 584 -32.67 -20.11 -23.20
N ARG A 585 -33.97 -20.47 -23.26
CA ARG A 585 -34.40 -21.87 -23.18
C ARG A 585 -33.77 -22.71 -24.30
N LYS A 586 -33.09 -23.79 -23.92
CA LYS A 586 -32.64 -24.83 -24.86
C LYS A 586 -33.84 -25.60 -25.42
N ASN A 587 -33.90 -25.78 -26.74
CA ASN A 587 -34.74 -26.79 -27.37
C ASN A 587 -33.89 -27.80 -28.13
N THR A 588 -34.28 -29.07 -28.04
CA THR A 588 -33.53 -30.25 -28.50
C THR A 588 -34.13 -30.88 -29.76
N SER A 589 -33.32 -31.07 -30.79
CA SER A 589 -33.49 -32.05 -31.88
C SER A 589 -32.25 -32.01 -32.77
N GLY A 590 -31.65 -33.09 -33.28
CA GLY A 590 -32.03 -34.51 -33.23
C GLY A 590 -31.85 -35.15 -34.60
N ALA A 591 -30.91 -36.10 -34.73
CA ALA A 591 -30.57 -36.91 -35.92
C ALA A 591 -29.91 -36.18 -37.12
N SER A 592 -29.11 -36.84 -38.01
CA SER A 592 -28.25 -38.03 -37.87
C SER A 592 -27.40 -38.26 -39.14
N ASN A 593 -26.28 -39.00 -38.99
CA ASN A 593 -25.61 -39.86 -40.00
C ASN A 593 -24.68 -39.29 -41.10
N LYS A 594 -23.40 -39.74 -41.02
CA LYS A 594 -22.55 -40.39 -42.06
C LYS A 594 -22.14 -39.60 -43.32
N ALA A 595 -20.96 -39.81 -43.96
CA ALA A 595 -19.69 -40.45 -43.60
C ALA A 595 -18.64 -40.18 -44.73
N ASN A 596 -17.40 -40.66 -44.52
CA ASN A 596 -16.33 -40.95 -45.50
C ASN A 596 -15.27 -39.88 -45.86
N ASP A 597 -14.06 -40.42 -46.07
CA ASP A 597 -12.79 -39.79 -46.43
C ASP A 597 -12.69 -39.37 -47.92
N VAL A 598 -11.66 -38.58 -48.29
CA VAL A 598 -10.54 -38.98 -49.19
C VAL A 598 -9.64 -37.79 -49.61
N VAL A 599 -8.36 -38.12 -49.73
CA VAL A 599 -7.12 -37.43 -50.17
C VAL A 599 -7.16 -36.61 -51.49
N GLY A 600 -6.29 -35.58 -51.55
CA GLY A 600 -5.66 -34.99 -52.76
C GLY A 600 -4.83 -33.75 -52.38
N GLU A 601 -3.48 -33.70 -52.46
CA GLU A 601 -2.63 -33.57 -53.68
C GLU A 601 -3.12 -32.47 -54.66
N ARG A 602 -2.31 -31.55 -55.22
CA ARG A 602 -0.85 -31.32 -55.20
C ARG A 602 -0.55 -29.89 -55.73
N GLN A 603 0.72 -29.47 -55.60
CA GLN A 603 1.61 -28.81 -56.59
C GLN A 603 2.30 -27.49 -56.18
N GLU A 604 3.63 -27.57 -56.24
CA GLU A 604 4.60 -26.47 -56.15
C GLU A 604 4.83 -25.85 -57.54
N HIS A 605 5.40 -24.65 -57.59
CA HIS A 605 6.36 -24.32 -58.65
C HIS A 605 7.45 -23.34 -58.18
N ASN A 606 8.70 -23.71 -58.44
CA ASN A 606 9.91 -22.93 -58.16
C ASN A 606 10.14 -21.79 -59.17
N GLY A 607 10.94 -20.78 -58.79
CA GLY A 607 11.52 -19.83 -59.74
C GLY A 607 12.33 -18.68 -59.12
N SER A 608 13.65 -18.87 -58.95
CA SER A 608 14.60 -17.84 -58.50
C SER A 608 15.52 -17.41 -59.64
N GLN A 609 15.87 -16.12 -59.79
CA GLN A 609 17.23 -15.64 -60.14
C GLN A 609 17.40 -14.10 -60.05
N LYS A 610 18.61 -13.59 -60.36
CA LYS A 610 19.27 -12.36 -59.81
C LYS A 610 19.69 -11.32 -60.87
N LEU A 611 19.88 -10.05 -60.42
CA LEU A 611 20.84 -8.98 -60.86
C LEU A 611 20.73 -8.47 -62.33
N HIS A 612 20.85 -7.17 -62.66
CA HIS A 612 21.93 -6.19 -62.34
C HIS A 612 21.49 -4.70 -62.48
N ASP A 613 22.43 -3.75 -62.30
CA ASP A 613 22.30 -2.29 -62.10
C ASP A 613 22.17 -1.38 -63.35
N VAL A 614 21.81 -0.09 -63.18
CA VAL A 614 22.45 1.12 -63.80
C VAL A 614 22.23 2.40 -62.93
N GLU A 615 23.24 3.29 -62.97
CA GLU A 615 23.53 4.65 -62.43
C GLU A 615 22.51 5.82 -62.71
N CYS A 616 22.70 7.11 -62.35
CA CYS A 616 23.36 7.89 -61.24
C CYS A 616 23.34 9.42 -61.59
N GLU A 617 23.35 10.36 -60.62
CA GLU A 617 23.96 11.74 -60.61
C GLU A 617 23.45 12.53 -59.36
N ARG A 618 24.27 12.94 -58.37
CA ARG A 618 25.30 14.01 -58.23
C ARG A 618 24.72 15.45 -58.25
N THR A 619 24.87 16.24 -57.18
CA THR A 619 26.10 16.93 -56.67
C THR A 619 25.83 17.52 -55.26
N SER A 620 26.75 18.05 -54.40
CA SER A 620 28.22 18.20 -54.29
C SER A 620 28.64 18.47 -52.81
N LYS A 621 29.87 18.95 -52.57
CA LYS A 621 30.51 19.54 -51.35
C LYS A 621 31.55 20.60 -51.85
N PRO A 622 32.22 21.49 -51.06
CA PRO A 622 33.30 21.21 -50.05
C PRO A 622 33.34 22.23 -48.86
N GLY A 623 34.29 22.27 -47.90
CA GLY A 623 35.51 21.52 -47.54
C GLY A 623 35.98 21.96 -46.12
N SER A 624 36.55 21.10 -45.26
CA SER A 624 37.98 20.71 -45.12
C SER A 624 38.92 21.74 -44.41
N VAL A 625 39.63 21.33 -43.35
CA VAL A 625 41.06 21.61 -43.00
C VAL A 625 41.45 20.83 -41.69
N SER A 626 42.74 20.75 -41.36
CA SER A 626 43.43 19.60 -40.75
C SER A 626 44.19 19.84 -39.41
N GLN A 627 44.43 18.76 -38.64
CA GLN A 627 45.64 18.40 -37.82
C GLN A 627 46.27 19.46 -36.84
N THR A 628 46.68 19.11 -35.60
CA THR A 628 47.87 18.26 -35.31
C THR A 628 48.05 17.86 -33.82
N LYS A 629 48.52 16.61 -33.59
CA LYS A 629 49.47 16.04 -32.58
C LYS A 629 49.43 16.43 -31.07
N GLY A 630 49.52 15.42 -30.16
CA GLY A 630 49.68 15.65 -28.70
C GLY A 630 49.99 14.52 -27.68
N ILE A 631 50.57 13.36 -28.04
CA ILE A 631 51.42 12.48 -27.15
C ILE A 631 50.82 11.78 -25.86
N ARG A 632 50.92 10.43 -25.82
CA ARG A 632 51.17 9.44 -24.71
C ARG A 632 50.69 9.71 -23.25
N ALA A 633 50.32 8.70 -22.44
CA ALA A 633 50.17 7.24 -22.62
C ALA A 633 49.41 6.63 -21.41
N GLU A 634 48.73 5.49 -21.63
CA GLU A 634 48.29 4.58 -20.56
C GLU A 634 48.80 3.16 -20.88
N ALA A 635 48.98 2.35 -19.84
CA ALA A 635 49.55 1.01 -19.94
C ALA A 635 48.50 -0.06 -19.60
N GLU A 636 48.14 -0.88 -20.58
CA GLU A 636 47.42 -2.13 -20.36
C GLU A 636 48.40 -3.29 -20.17
N TYR A 637 48.03 -4.27 -19.35
CA TYR A 637 48.72 -5.56 -19.27
C TYR A 637 47.68 -6.67 -19.22
N GLU A 638 47.68 -7.52 -20.24
CA GLU A 638 46.76 -8.66 -20.36
C GLU A 638 47.20 -9.81 -19.43
N LEU A 639 46.23 -10.62 -18.99
CA LEU A 639 46.44 -12.07 -18.95
C LEU A 639 45.11 -12.81 -19.11
N GLU A 640 45.09 -13.76 -20.06
CA GLU A 640 43.91 -14.55 -20.40
C GLU A 640 43.57 -15.61 -19.34
N ARG A 641 42.28 -15.93 -19.19
CA ARG A 641 41.88 -17.35 -19.08
C ARG A 641 40.46 -17.60 -19.60
N SER A 642 40.39 -18.33 -20.70
CA SER A 642 39.15 -18.78 -21.33
C SER A 642 38.57 -20.03 -20.64
N LEU A 643 37.25 -20.20 -20.72
CA LEU A 643 36.53 -21.44 -21.10
C LEU A 643 35.01 -21.26 -20.91
N ARG A 644 34.23 -21.63 -21.94
CA ARG A 644 32.77 -21.79 -21.91
C ARG A 644 32.39 -23.05 -22.71
N PRO A 645 31.16 -23.59 -22.55
CA PRO A 645 30.95 -25.03 -22.56
C PRO A 645 30.59 -25.62 -23.94
N THR A 646 30.79 -26.93 -24.08
CA THR A 646 30.25 -27.75 -25.17
C THR A 646 29.33 -28.85 -24.65
N SER A 647 28.24 -29.07 -25.41
CA SER A 647 27.24 -30.12 -25.21
C SER A 647 27.68 -31.44 -25.86
N VAL A 648 27.35 -32.58 -25.25
CA VAL A 648 27.40 -33.91 -25.89
C VAL A 648 26.16 -34.73 -25.51
N SER A 649 25.77 -35.61 -26.43
CA SER A 649 24.48 -36.31 -26.56
C SER A 649 24.32 -37.61 -25.76
N GLN A 650 23.08 -38.11 -25.72
CA GLN A 650 22.71 -39.48 -25.29
C GLN A 650 23.36 -40.58 -26.16
N PRO A 651 23.36 -41.83 -25.65
CA PRO A 651 22.79 -42.94 -26.42
C PRO A 651 21.75 -43.76 -25.64
N LYS A 652 20.95 -44.57 -26.37
CA LYS A 652 19.93 -45.49 -25.83
C LYS A 652 20.38 -46.96 -25.86
N GLY A 653 20.18 -47.66 -24.74
CA GLY A 653 19.64 -49.03 -24.63
C GLY A 653 20.42 -50.24 -25.18
N VAL A 654 20.54 -51.28 -24.34
CA VAL A 654 20.09 -52.68 -24.56
C VAL A 654 20.12 -53.42 -23.21
N THR A 655 19.28 -54.46 -23.06
CA THR A 655 18.98 -55.23 -21.84
C THR A 655 19.90 -56.43 -21.55
N THR A 656 20.04 -56.82 -20.28
CA THR A 656 20.15 -58.24 -19.82
C THR A 656 19.92 -58.35 -18.30
N GLU A 657 19.79 -59.58 -17.78
CA GLU A 657 19.08 -59.94 -16.54
C GLU A 657 19.97 -60.31 -15.33
N ALA A 658 19.34 -60.44 -14.15
CA ALA A 658 19.78 -61.20 -12.94
C ALA A 658 20.95 -60.60 -12.10
N GLU A 659 21.08 -60.75 -10.76
CA GLU A 659 20.40 -61.55 -9.71
C GLU A 659 20.33 -60.81 -8.33
N ASN A 660 19.45 -61.29 -7.43
CA ASN A 660 19.55 -61.44 -5.95
C ASN A 660 20.32 -60.43 -5.06
N GLU A 661 19.68 -59.73 -4.11
CA GLU A 661 19.18 -60.13 -2.76
C GLU A 661 20.14 -59.78 -1.61
N LEU A 662 19.64 -59.00 -0.64
CA LEU A 662 19.68 -59.32 0.80
C LEU A 662 18.97 -58.22 1.63
N LYS A 663 17.91 -58.60 2.36
CA LYS A 663 17.33 -57.89 3.53
C LYS A 663 17.64 -58.73 4.77
N PRO A 664 17.69 -58.16 5.99
CA PRO A 664 16.47 -57.90 6.78
C PRO A 664 16.53 -56.53 7.51
N GLY A 665 15.46 -55.99 8.08
CA GLY A 665 14.06 -56.39 8.16
C GLY A 665 13.32 -55.39 9.09
N ASN A 666 11.99 -55.36 9.09
CA ASN A 666 11.27 -54.68 10.17
C ASN A 666 9.92 -55.35 10.44
N VAL A 667 9.61 -55.56 11.72
CA VAL A 667 8.50 -56.41 12.17
C VAL A 667 7.22 -55.59 12.33
N MET A 668 6.09 -56.16 11.93
CA MET A 668 4.76 -55.60 12.09
C MET A 668 4.38 -55.43 13.56
N SER A 669 3.71 -54.33 13.90
CA SER A 669 2.81 -54.30 15.07
C SER A 669 1.47 -53.72 14.65
N ASN A 670 0.40 -54.44 14.98
CA ASN A 670 -0.97 -54.00 14.72
C ASN A 670 -1.25 -52.73 15.53
N LYS A 671 -1.74 -51.67 14.86
CA LYS A 671 -2.48 -50.61 15.54
C LYS A 671 -3.92 -50.57 15.03
N THR A 672 -4.80 -50.81 15.99
CA THR A 672 -6.23 -50.55 16.01
C THR A 672 -6.61 -49.31 15.20
N ILE A 673 -7.65 -49.43 14.38
CA ILE A 673 -8.26 -48.30 13.68
C ILE A 673 -8.94 -47.41 14.74
N GLU A 674 -8.39 -46.23 15.00
CA GLU A 674 -9.02 -45.22 15.85
C GLU A 674 -10.21 -44.58 15.10
N PRO A 675 -11.36 -44.37 15.74
CA PRO A 675 -12.54 -43.81 15.09
C PRO A 675 -12.39 -42.30 14.90
N GLN A 676 -12.24 -41.88 13.64
CA GLN A 676 -12.26 -40.45 13.25
C GLN A 676 -13.60 -39.80 13.62
N VAL A 677 -13.55 -38.60 14.18
CA VAL A 677 -14.74 -37.79 14.47
C VAL A 677 -15.51 -37.43 13.19
N VAL A 678 -16.76 -37.86 13.14
CA VAL A 678 -17.71 -37.61 12.04
C VAL A 678 -18.39 -36.26 12.24
N ILE A 679 -18.53 -35.50 11.14
CA ILE A 679 -19.25 -34.22 11.07
C ILE A 679 -20.76 -34.45 11.29
N ASP A 680 -21.43 -33.46 11.86
CA ASP A 680 -22.85 -33.45 12.23
C ASP A 680 -23.29 -34.47 13.31
N VAL A 681 -22.35 -35.14 13.97
CA VAL A 681 -22.61 -36.01 15.13
C VAL A 681 -22.37 -35.26 16.45
N GLU A 682 -23.16 -35.60 17.47
CA GLU A 682 -23.05 -35.10 18.84
C GLU A 682 -22.15 -36.01 19.70
N TYR A 683 -21.35 -35.38 20.57
CA TYR A 683 -20.37 -36.06 21.42
C TYR A 683 -20.34 -35.43 22.82
N GLU A 684 -20.14 -36.26 23.84
CA GLU A 684 -19.73 -35.81 25.17
C GLU A 684 -18.25 -35.42 25.16
N ALA A 685 -17.93 -34.21 25.62
CA ALA A 685 -16.57 -33.70 25.71
C ALA A 685 -16.28 -33.08 27.07
N ILE A 686 -15.01 -33.10 27.49
CA ILE A 686 -14.54 -32.43 28.71
C ILE A 686 -13.77 -31.16 28.32
N VAL A 687 -14.03 -30.04 28.99
CA VAL A 687 -13.28 -28.80 28.83
C VAL A 687 -11.85 -29.00 29.32
N TYR A 688 -10.90 -29.12 28.40
CA TYR A 688 -9.49 -29.38 28.70
C TYR A 688 -8.71 -28.10 28.99
N LYS A 689 -8.99 -27.01 28.25
CA LYS A 689 -8.37 -25.70 28.49
C LYS A 689 -9.20 -24.55 27.90
N VAL A 690 -9.59 -23.60 28.75
CA VAL A 690 -10.23 -22.35 28.33
C VAL A 690 -9.18 -21.35 27.80
N LYS A 691 -9.56 -20.55 26.80
CA LYS A 691 -8.80 -19.43 26.22
C LYS A 691 -9.73 -18.22 26.03
N ALA A 692 -9.16 -17.05 25.70
CA ALA A 692 -9.93 -15.81 25.54
C ALA A 692 -11.01 -15.85 24.45
N LEU A 693 -10.80 -16.61 23.36
CA LEU A 693 -11.68 -16.67 22.19
C LEU A 693 -12.34 -18.06 21.98
N GLY A 694 -12.32 -18.93 23.00
CA GLY A 694 -12.85 -20.29 22.89
C GLY A 694 -12.25 -21.28 23.88
N ALA A 695 -12.70 -22.53 23.83
CA ALA A 695 -12.20 -23.63 24.64
C ALA A 695 -11.60 -24.77 23.81
N ILE A 696 -10.61 -25.47 24.36
CA ILE A 696 -10.14 -26.75 23.85
C ILE A 696 -10.92 -27.84 24.59
N LEU A 697 -11.59 -28.70 23.82
CA LEU A 697 -12.37 -29.81 24.33
C LEU A 697 -11.64 -31.13 24.06
N LYS A 698 -11.73 -32.06 25.01
CA LYS A 698 -11.21 -33.43 24.88
C LYS A 698 -12.37 -34.41 24.86
N LEU A 699 -12.45 -35.20 23.79
CA LEU A 699 -13.43 -36.27 23.64
C LEU A 699 -13.05 -37.51 24.45
N ARG A 700 -14.04 -38.39 24.67
CA ARG A 700 -13.89 -39.67 25.38
C ARG A 700 -12.93 -40.64 24.66
N ASN A 701 -12.79 -40.55 23.34
CA ASN A 701 -11.79 -41.28 22.54
C ASN A 701 -10.36 -40.69 22.64
N GLY A 702 -10.18 -39.54 23.30
CA GLY A 702 -8.89 -38.88 23.48
C GLY A 702 -8.60 -37.73 22.50
N GLU A 703 -9.39 -37.57 21.43
CA GLU A 703 -9.19 -36.50 20.44
C GLU A 703 -9.44 -35.10 21.02
N LEU A 704 -8.75 -34.10 20.46
CA LEU A 704 -8.82 -32.69 20.88
C LEU A 704 -9.41 -31.81 19.78
N GLY A 705 -10.53 -31.15 20.09
CA GLY A 705 -11.18 -30.18 19.21
C GLY A 705 -11.25 -28.77 19.79
N LYS A 706 -11.78 -27.84 18.99
CA LYS A 706 -11.93 -26.42 19.32
C LYS A 706 -13.41 -26.05 19.41
N LEU A 707 -13.82 -25.41 20.50
CA LEU A 707 -15.08 -24.69 20.62
C LEU A 707 -14.77 -23.18 20.53
N PHE A 708 -15.49 -22.45 19.68
CA PHE A 708 -15.43 -20.98 19.64
C PHE A 708 -16.54 -20.39 20.51
N PHE A 709 -16.33 -19.16 21.00
CA PHE A 709 -17.33 -18.44 21.77
C PHE A 709 -18.07 -17.45 20.87
N ASP A 710 -19.39 -17.63 20.75
CA ASP A 710 -20.31 -16.74 20.02
C ASP A 710 -21.07 -15.82 20.99
N GLU A 711 -21.87 -14.88 20.47
CA GLU A 711 -22.61 -13.88 21.26
C GLU A 711 -23.54 -14.54 22.29
N GLY A 712 -23.14 -14.48 23.57
CA GLY A 712 -23.84 -15.09 24.70
C GLY A 712 -22.97 -16.02 25.55
N ILE A 713 -21.83 -16.49 25.02
CA ILE A 713 -20.88 -17.37 25.72
C ILE A 713 -19.59 -16.59 25.99
N THR A 714 -19.12 -16.59 27.24
CA THR A 714 -17.87 -15.93 27.62
C THR A 714 -16.88 -16.92 28.22
N SER A 715 -15.62 -16.50 28.39
CA SER A 715 -14.60 -17.29 29.08
C SER A 715 -14.92 -17.61 30.55
N SER A 716 -15.90 -16.91 31.17
CA SER A 716 -16.41 -17.22 32.51
C SER A 716 -17.47 -18.31 32.55
N THR A 717 -17.99 -18.75 31.40
CA THR A 717 -19.06 -19.77 31.30
C THR A 717 -18.54 -21.20 31.53
N PHE A 718 -17.23 -21.44 31.44
CA PHE A 718 -16.61 -22.76 31.54
C PHE A 718 -15.42 -22.79 32.48
N GLN A 719 -15.29 -23.89 33.23
CA GLN A 719 -14.11 -24.26 34.00
C GLN A 719 -13.42 -25.50 33.38
N CYS A 720 -12.11 -25.64 33.60
CA CYS A 720 -11.39 -26.83 33.15
C CYS A 720 -11.85 -28.06 33.94
N GLY A 721 -12.46 -29.02 33.26
CA GLY A 721 -13.07 -30.21 33.87
C GLY A 721 -14.56 -30.37 33.58
N ASP A 722 -15.25 -29.31 33.14
CA ASP A 722 -16.69 -29.36 32.84
C ASP A 722 -17.01 -30.35 31.72
N GLN A 723 -18.12 -31.08 31.86
CA GLN A 723 -18.67 -31.96 30.83
C GLN A 723 -19.70 -31.19 30.00
N VAL A 724 -19.55 -31.23 28.67
CA VAL A 724 -20.40 -30.52 27.72
C VAL A 724 -20.81 -31.43 26.57
N LEU A 725 -22.06 -31.31 26.12
CA LEU A 725 -22.55 -31.97 24.91
C LEU A 725 -22.30 -31.06 23.70
N VAL A 726 -21.58 -31.55 22.70
CA VAL A 726 -21.14 -30.75 21.56
C VAL A 726 -21.29 -31.45 20.22
N LYS A 727 -21.65 -30.69 19.19
CA LYS A 727 -21.82 -31.18 17.81
C LYS A 727 -20.63 -30.77 16.94
N CYS A 728 -20.06 -31.71 16.18
CA CYS A 728 -18.97 -31.41 15.24
C CYS A 728 -19.52 -30.72 13.98
N THR A 729 -19.08 -29.49 13.67
CA THR A 729 -19.55 -28.74 12.49
C THR A 729 -18.61 -28.83 11.30
N LYS A 730 -17.30 -28.91 11.55
CA LYS A 730 -16.27 -29.02 10.50
C LYS A 730 -14.97 -29.55 11.08
N ILE A 731 -14.11 -30.08 10.22
CA ILE A 731 -12.72 -30.39 10.55
C ILE A 731 -11.84 -29.24 10.00
N ASP A 732 -11.00 -28.68 10.85
CA ASP A 732 -10.07 -27.59 10.50
C ASP A 732 -8.94 -28.10 9.58
N GLN A 733 -8.25 -27.21 8.88
CA GLN A 733 -7.13 -27.54 7.98
C GLN A 733 -5.97 -28.30 8.66
N THR A 734 -5.95 -28.27 10.00
CA THR A 734 -4.99 -29.00 10.85
C THR A 734 -5.49 -30.39 11.30
N GLY A 735 -6.60 -30.88 10.73
CA GLY A 735 -7.19 -32.19 11.04
C GLY A 735 -7.92 -32.26 12.38
N ARG A 736 -8.26 -31.11 13.00
CA ARG A 736 -8.93 -31.06 14.31
C ARG A 736 -10.42 -30.71 14.18
N PRO A 737 -11.32 -31.40 14.89
CA PRO A 737 -12.75 -31.07 14.86
C PRO A 737 -13.03 -29.70 15.51
N VAL A 738 -13.98 -28.99 14.92
CA VAL A 738 -14.55 -27.75 15.43
C VAL A 738 -15.97 -28.05 15.91
N PHE A 739 -16.25 -27.65 17.14
CA PHE A 739 -17.45 -27.99 17.88
C PHE A 739 -18.33 -26.75 18.12
N ILE A 740 -19.63 -26.98 18.22
CA ILE A 740 -20.62 -26.05 18.80
C ILE A 740 -21.32 -26.74 19.97
N LEU A 741 -21.85 -25.98 20.92
CA LEU A 741 -22.64 -26.52 22.03
C LEU A 741 -24.02 -26.97 21.54
N VAL A 742 -24.50 -28.10 22.07
CA VAL A 742 -25.88 -28.54 21.89
C VAL A 742 -26.72 -27.95 23.02
N ASP A 743 -27.64 -27.07 22.67
CA ASP A 743 -28.41 -26.30 23.62
C ASP A 743 -29.29 -27.22 24.50
N SER A 744 -29.00 -27.28 25.80
CA SER A 744 -29.56 -28.28 26.72
C SER A 744 -31.03 -28.01 27.12
N SER A 745 -31.66 -27.03 26.48
CA SER A 745 -33.01 -26.53 26.73
C SER A 745 -34.15 -27.43 26.22
N LYS A 746 -33.84 -28.62 25.66
CA LYS A 746 -34.81 -29.52 25.02
C LYS A 746 -34.92 -30.97 25.54
N GLN A 747 -34.33 -31.30 26.68
CA GLN A 747 -34.54 -32.60 27.35
C GLN A 747 -34.99 -32.47 28.83
N MET A 748 -36.16 -31.86 29.03
CA MET A 748 -37.01 -32.08 30.21
C MET A 748 -38.49 -31.95 29.83
N GLN A 749 -38.95 -32.77 28.87
CA GLN A 749 -40.38 -32.97 28.60
C GLN A 749 -40.64 -34.20 27.68
N THR A 750 -40.45 -35.40 28.24
CA THR A 750 -41.35 -36.60 28.20
C THR A 750 -40.60 -37.83 28.69
#